data_AF-A0A4P6MS21-F1
#
_entry.id   AF-A0A4P6MS21-F1
#
_cell.length_a   1.000
_cell.length_b   1.000
_cell.length_c   1.000
_cell.angle_alpha   90.00
_cell.angle_beta   90.00
_cell.angle_gamma   90.00
#
_symmetry.space_group_name_H-M   'P 1'
#
loop_
_entity.id
_entity.type
_entity.pdbx_description
1 polymer ?
#
loop_
_entity_poly.entity_id
_entity_poly.type
_entity_poly.pdbx_seq_one_letter_code
_entity_poly.pdbx_strand_id
1 'polypeptide(L)'
;MRHDPRIVAGLLAAAATVVVMLPMRGLFETSPWLVPSVLGVVVVAASGMVLRALTQRAGLIILGQALVGAGYLLVTQLGETTRLLVLPTPRTITTLAAHLEQAQDTITTYAAPAPATPGIVVALVIIVVVVALAVDLSSVTAATPAVAGLPLLSLFLVSAANSAGSLHGLWFVVAAALWLAMVAHQSDTDLRGWATSIPLMAEGDGDEVASRSHRWQAARVGAFAVVVAVAVATFVPHLPTRYVLDGLGRGGGGAGGAAGLRLSTELDLRRSLESPSQTPVLRYTTDDPTPGPLRVAVVEDFDGGMGRMRSRAQEPQEGFTPTDPVATVPDSIGRDLRTIVVEDNGIAAPQLPLPWLTRSADLGGIPWSLGADGTAQVQRTPGTYSASFVELDPQDEDFTPRDSLDPDTVVDAAAYRDAYLSLDSGSVVEVSRVAESLAGIDATPIEVAQAIQKYLRGPDFTYNLELPERPEGRDPIVHFLQTKVGYCQQFAATMTLLARARGIPARVAVGFLPGSSTNGRDRIVRASDAHTWPELYFEGVGWTRFEPTPGQRAASVPGYSIDVDDATSTDTTSSTSEPTSSSSTSTSPTDETAVADPAATADTGTPRWVWWLLGLAGLLAVLAILPLTGWLARRRERRTARDSAERVEREWRELVTQLDDLGVRTPVGATPRQAGRWIGHRMHLEEPLQEQLDHVVATLERARYAAPGQDLPDVSHEVDALVGRVRSSRQRSAQLRSILWPRDGVDVWRSWGRAVLDRLPGRK
;
A
#
# COMPACT_ATOMS: atom_id res chain seq x y z
N MET A 1 -43.60 -6.54 2.29
CA MET A 1 -42.41 -7.26 1.77
C MET A 1 -41.33 -7.22 2.84
N ARG A 2 -40.84 -8.35 3.35
CA ARG A 2 -39.77 -8.33 4.37
C ARG A 2 -38.59 -9.19 3.89
N HIS A 3 -37.51 -8.52 3.48
CA HIS A 3 -36.18 -9.09 3.33
C HIS A 3 -35.67 -9.47 4.72
N ASP A 4 -34.93 -10.57 4.88
CA ASP A 4 -34.20 -10.78 6.14
C ASP A 4 -33.20 -9.61 6.24
N PRO A 5 -33.37 -8.68 7.20
CA PRO A 5 -32.61 -7.44 7.22
C PRO A 5 -31.10 -7.68 7.31
N ARG A 6 -30.70 -8.84 7.84
CA ARG A 6 -29.29 -9.20 8.07
C ARG A 6 -28.52 -9.51 6.78
N ILE A 7 -29.20 -10.03 5.74
CA ILE A 7 -28.55 -10.33 4.44
C ILE A 7 -28.20 -9.04 3.72
N VAL A 8 -29.16 -8.10 3.67
CA VAL A 8 -28.95 -6.80 3.03
C VAL A 8 -27.84 -6.02 3.75
N ALA A 9 -27.83 -6.06 5.09
CA ALA A 9 -26.78 -5.43 5.88
C ALA A 9 -25.38 -6.03 5.57
N GLY A 10 -25.26 -7.35 5.47
CA GLY A 10 -23.99 -8.01 5.11
C GLY A 10 -23.50 -7.66 3.70
N LEU A 11 -24.41 -7.56 2.71
CA LEU A 11 -24.05 -7.16 1.35
C LEU A 11 -23.61 -5.69 1.27
N LEU A 12 -24.27 -4.79 2.00
CA LEU A 12 -23.88 -3.38 2.08
C LEU A 12 -22.50 -3.22 2.75
N ALA A 13 -22.25 -3.96 3.85
CA ALA A 13 -20.96 -3.99 4.52
C ALA A 13 -19.82 -4.47 3.59
N ALA A 14 -20.06 -5.54 2.83
CA ALA A 14 -19.11 -6.06 1.85
C ALA A 14 -18.83 -5.04 0.73
N ALA A 15 -19.88 -4.43 0.17
CA ALA A 15 -19.77 -3.42 -0.87
C ALA A 15 -18.98 -2.18 -0.38
N ALA A 16 -19.27 -1.70 0.83
CA ALA A 16 -18.56 -0.58 1.44
C ALA A 16 -17.06 -0.87 1.58
N THR A 17 -16.71 -2.06 2.07
CA THR A 17 -15.31 -2.49 2.23
C THR A 17 -14.59 -2.56 0.89
N VAL A 18 -15.23 -3.12 -0.15
CA VAL A 18 -14.66 -3.19 -1.50
C VAL A 18 -14.46 -1.80 -2.10
N VAL A 19 -15.41 -0.88 -1.95
CA VAL A 19 -15.27 0.48 -2.51
C VAL A 19 -14.13 1.24 -1.83
N VAL A 20 -14.02 1.13 -0.51
CA VAL A 20 -13.00 1.84 0.27
C VAL A 20 -11.57 1.39 -0.05
N MET A 21 -11.36 0.12 -0.43
CA MET A 21 -10.02 -0.35 -0.80
C MET A 21 -9.59 0.00 -2.23
N LEU A 22 -10.52 0.32 -3.14
CA LEU A 22 -10.19 0.58 -4.56
C LEU A 22 -9.22 1.75 -4.79
N PRO A 23 -9.30 2.88 -4.05
CA PRO A 23 -8.33 3.96 -4.13
C PRO A 23 -6.87 3.53 -3.90
N MET A 24 -6.64 2.46 -3.11
CA MET A 24 -5.29 1.96 -2.81
C MET A 24 -4.57 1.41 -4.03
N ARG A 25 -5.26 1.17 -5.16
CA ARG A 25 -4.60 0.79 -6.42
C ARG A 25 -3.59 1.84 -6.88
N GLY A 26 -3.82 3.12 -6.57
CA GLY A 26 -2.88 4.20 -6.91
C GLY A 26 -1.60 4.20 -6.07
N LEU A 27 -1.49 3.34 -5.05
CA LEU A 27 -0.30 3.24 -4.21
C LEU A 27 0.74 2.25 -4.76
N PHE A 28 0.39 1.44 -5.77
CA PHE A 28 1.24 0.36 -6.27
C PHE A 28 1.28 0.33 -7.80
N GLU A 29 2.42 -0.09 -8.36
CA GLU A 29 2.59 -0.23 -9.82
C GLU A 29 1.68 -1.31 -10.42
N THR A 30 1.52 -2.41 -9.68
CA THR A 30 0.63 -3.52 -10.02
C THR A 30 -0.34 -3.83 -8.89
N SER A 31 -1.47 -4.47 -9.19
CA SER A 31 -2.54 -4.76 -8.21
C SER A 31 -2.81 -6.26 -7.97
N PRO A 32 -1.80 -7.13 -7.74
CA PRO A 32 -2.01 -8.57 -7.51
C PRO A 32 -2.79 -8.88 -6.22
N TRP A 33 -2.82 -7.94 -5.27
CA TRP A 33 -3.56 -8.06 -4.00
C TRP A 33 -5.07 -7.86 -4.13
N LEU A 34 -5.54 -7.26 -5.22
CA LEU A 34 -6.93 -6.83 -5.37
C LEU A 34 -7.90 -8.02 -5.41
N VAL A 35 -7.66 -8.97 -6.30
CA VAL A 35 -8.51 -10.16 -6.48
C VAL A 35 -8.63 -10.98 -5.20
N PRO A 36 -7.53 -11.36 -4.52
CA PRO A 36 -7.65 -12.07 -3.24
C PRO A 36 -8.33 -11.22 -2.17
N SER A 37 -8.13 -9.90 -2.14
CA SER A 37 -8.83 -9.04 -1.17
C SER A 37 -10.35 -9.04 -1.39
N VAL A 38 -10.83 -8.92 -2.64
CA VAL A 38 -12.27 -9.02 -2.97
C VAL A 38 -12.82 -10.38 -2.55
N LEU A 39 -12.13 -11.47 -2.89
CA LEU A 39 -12.56 -12.82 -2.52
C LEU A 39 -12.62 -12.99 -1.00
N GLY A 40 -11.65 -12.47 -0.26
CA GLY A 40 -11.65 -12.46 1.21
C GLY A 40 -12.87 -11.75 1.80
N VAL A 41 -13.24 -10.58 1.28
CA VAL A 41 -14.45 -9.85 1.71
C VAL A 41 -15.71 -10.68 1.45
N VAL A 42 -15.82 -11.33 0.29
CA VAL A 42 -16.97 -12.17 -0.05
C VAL A 42 -17.05 -13.40 0.88
N VAL A 43 -15.92 -14.01 1.20
CA VAL A 43 -15.84 -15.15 2.14
C VAL A 43 -16.30 -14.73 3.54
N VAL A 44 -15.89 -13.55 4.02
CA VAL A 44 -16.34 -13.01 5.31
C VAL A 44 -17.86 -12.77 5.32
N ALA A 45 -18.39 -12.16 4.26
CA ALA A 45 -19.83 -11.87 4.15
C ALA A 45 -20.66 -13.17 4.07
N ALA A 46 -20.23 -14.14 3.25
CA ALA A 46 -20.93 -15.41 3.08
C ALA A 46 -20.90 -16.28 4.33
N SER A 47 -19.74 -16.40 4.97
CA SER A 47 -19.61 -17.13 6.24
C SER A 47 -20.47 -16.49 7.33
N GLY A 48 -20.52 -15.16 7.41
CA GLY A 48 -21.40 -14.44 8.32
C GLY A 48 -22.88 -14.72 8.06
N MET A 49 -23.32 -14.72 6.80
CA MET A 49 -24.69 -15.09 6.44
C MET A 49 -25.03 -16.51 6.89
N VAL A 50 -24.17 -17.49 6.58
CA VAL A 50 -24.41 -18.91 6.93
C VAL A 50 -24.43 -19.10 8.44
N LEU A 51 -23.43 -18.58 9.16
CA LEU A 51 -23.37 -18.69 10.63
C LEU A 51 -24.59 -18.08 11.30
N ARG A 52 -25.11 -16.96 10.81
CA ARG A 52 -26.33 -16.31 11.34
C ARG A 52 -27.62 -17.09 11.07
N ALA A 53 -27.67 -17.92 10.02
CA ALA A 53 -28.78 -18.86 9.88
C ALA A 53 -28.71 -19.98 10.92
N LEU A 54 -27.49 -20.49 11.15
CA LEU A 54 -27.23 -21.66 11.97
C LEU A 54 -27.34 -21.37 13.47
N THR A 55 -26.88 -20.20 13.93
CA THR A 55 -26.82 -19.83 15.35
C THR A 55 -27.28 -18.40 15.61
N GLN A 56 -27.84 -18.16 16.79
CA GLN A 56 -28.18 -16.82 17.29
C GLN A 56 -27.14 -16.28 18.28
N ARG A 57 -26.11 -17.08 18.64
CA ARG A 57 -25.09 -16.67 19.62
C ARG A 57 -23.99 -15.87 18.93
N ALA A 58 -23.87 -14.59 19.27
CA ALA A 58 -22.85 -13.68 18.72
C ALA A 58 -21.42 -14.24 18.84
N GLY A 59 -21.05 -14.81 19.98
CA GLY A 59 -19.69 -15.37 20.18
C GLY A 59 -19.33 -16.50 19.22
N LEU A 60 -20.29 -17.37 18.86
CA LEU A 60 -20.06 -18.45 17.90
C LEU A 60 -19.96 -17.93 16.46
N ILE A 61 -20.69 -16.86 16.14
CA ILE A 61 -20.62 -16.20 14.84
C ILE A 61 -19.23 -15.57 14.67
N ILE A 62 -18.78 -14.79 15.67
CA ILE A 62 -17.47 -14.13 15.65
C ILE A 62 -16.34 -15.16 15.52
N LEU A 63 -16.34 -16.20 16.36
CA LEU A 63 -15.34 -17.25 16.31
C LEU A 63 -15.36 -17.99 14.97
N GLY A 64 -16.54 -18.34 14.47
CA GLY A 64 -16.68 -19.01 13.18
C GLY A 64 -16.16 -18.18 12.01
N GLN A 65 -16.49 -16.89 11.95
CA GLN A 65 -16.01 -16.00 10.89
C GLN A 65 -14.51 -15.75 10.98
N ALA A 66 -13.96 -15.59 12.18
CA ALA A 66 -12.51 -15.45 12.38
C ALA A 66 -11.75 -16.71 11.92
N LEU A 67 -12.27 -17.91 12.23
CA LEU A 67 -11.69 -19.18 11.77
C LEU A 67 -11.76 -19.34 10.25
N VAL A 68 -12.89 -18.99 9.62
CA VAL A 68 -13.03 -19.03 8.15
C VAL A 68 -12.12 -18.02 7.48
N GLY A 69 -12.03 -16.79 8.01
CA GLY A 69 -11.11 -15.75 7.51
C GLY A 69 -9.64 -16.17 7.64
N ALA A 70 -9.24 -16.73 8.79
CA ALA A 70 -7.90 -17.27 8.99
C ALA A 70 -7.61 -18.44 8.04
N GLY A 71 -8.55 -19.37 7.86
CA GLY A 71 -8.42 -20.45 6.91
C GLY A 71 -8.28 -19.98 5.47
N TYR A 72 -9.03 -18.94 5.07
CA TYR A 72 -8.90 -18.29 3.77
C TYR A 72 -7.50 -17.70 3.55
N LEU A 73 -6.97 -16.98 4.55
CA LEU A 73 -5.62 -16.42 4.50
C LEU A 73 -4.56 -17.52 4.41
N LEU A 74 -4.69 -18.59 5.22
CA LEU A 74 -3.77 -19.73 5.20
C LEU A 74 -3.73 -20.40 3.83
N VAL A 75 -4.89 -20.67 3.21
CA VAL A 75 -4.96 -21.35 1.92
C VAL A 75 -4.48 -20.47 0.76
N THR A 76 -4.86 -19.19 0.75
CA THR A 76 -4.59 -18.31 -0.41
C THR A 76 -3.25 -17.60 -0.36
N GLN A 77 -2.73 -17.31 0.85
CA GLN A 77 -1.48 -16.58 1.04
C GLN A 77 -0.32 -17.49 1.47
N LEU A 78 -0.60 -18.59 2.16
CA LEU A 78 0.41 -19.47 2.76
C LEU A 78 0.26 -20.94 2.31
N GLY A 79 -0.49 -21.16 1.20
CA GLY A 79 -0.95 -22.47 0.72
C GLY A 79 0.16 -23.50 0.51
N GLU A 80 1.35 -23.04 0.07
CA GLU A 80 2.53 -23.88 -0.17
C GLU A 80 3.09 -24.53 1.12
N THR A 81 2.78 -23.96 2.28
CA THR A 81 3.27 -24.44 3.59
C THR A 81 2.23 -25.23 4.38
N THR A 82 0.97 -25.18 3.96
CA THR A 82 -0.15 -25.84 4.66
C THR A 82 -0.41 -27.24 4.09
N ARG A 83 -0.42 -28.26 4.95
CA ARG A 83 -0.92 -29.59 4.58
C ARG A 83 -2.44 -29.57 4.44
N LEU A 84 -2.98 -30.64 3.82
CA LEU A 84 -4.38 -30.94 3.43
C LEU A 84 -5.52 -30.57 4.43
N LEU A 85 -5.23 -30.08 5.63
CA LEU A 85 -6.20 -29.80 6.70
C LEU A 85 -6.12 -28.40 7.33
N VAL A 86 -5.57 -27.39 6.64
CA VAL A 86 -5.58 -25.96 7.07
C VAL A 86 -5.01 -25.74 8.50
N LEU A 87 -4.12 -26.61 8.95
CA LEU A 87 -3.46 -26.47 10.25
C LEU A 87 -2.13 -25.71 10.07
N PRO A 88 -1.89 -24.64 10.85
CA PRO A 88 -0.64 -23.89 10.77
C PRO A 88 0.52 -24.79 11.21
N THR A 89 1.55 -24.86 10.38
CA THR A 89 2.81 -25.52 10.74
C THR A 89 3.81 -24.47 11.25
N PRO A 90 4.88 -24.86 11.97
CA PRO A 90 5.94 -23.91 12.34
C PRO A 90 6.52 -23.17 11.12
N ARG A 91 6.59 -23.84 9.96
CA ARG A 91 7.03 -23.25 8.68
C ARG A 91 6.07 -22.18 8.17
N THR A 92 4.77 -22.31 8.44
CA THR A 92 3.77 -21.28 8.09
C THR A 92 4.02 -19.99 8.87
N ILE A 93 4.40 -20.09 10.14
CA ILE A 93 4.71 -18.92 10.98
C ILE A 93 5.97 -18.20 10.49
N THR A 94 7.04 -18.95 10.19
CA THR A 94 8.29 -18.34 9.68
C THR A 94 8.10 -17.71 8.30
N THR A 95 7.28 -18.31 7.44
CA THR A 95 6.98 -17.76 6.10
C THR A 95 6.15 -16.49 6.20
N LEU A 96 5.16 -16.46 7.10
CA LEU A 96 4.40 -15.25 7.37
C LEU A 96 5.29 -14.13 7.92
N ALA A 97 6.19 -14.44 8.87
CA ALA A 97 7.14 -13.47 9.41
C ALA A 97 8.03 -12.89 8.30
N ALA A 98 8.58 -13.74 7.42
CA ALA A 98 9.39 -13.29 6.28
C ALA A 98 8.62 -12.39 5.31
N HIS A 99 7.35 -12.70 5.03
CA HIS A 99 6.50 -11.84 4.20
C HIS A 99 6.18 -10.49 4.86
N LEU A 100 5.96 -10.47 6.17
CA LEU A 100 5.74 -9.22 6.91
C LEU A 100 7.00 -8.36 6.98
N GLU A 101 8.17 -8.98 7.14
CA GLU A 101 9.47 -8.29 7.10
C GLU A 101 9.74 -7.70 5.72
N GLN A 102 9.50 -8.46 4.64
CA GLN A 102 9.59 -7.95 3.27
C GLN A 102 8.59 -6.80 3.01
N ALA A 103 7.38 -6.89 3.55
CA ALA A 103 6.39 -5.81 3.43
C ALA A 103 6.88 -4.54 4.15
N GLN A 104 7.42 -4.68 5.35
CA GLN A 104 7.98 -3.57 6.12
C GLN A 104 9.13 -2.91 5.36
N ASP A 105 10.09 -3.70 4.88
CA ASP A 105 11.21 -3.21 4.06
C ASP A 105 10.70 -2.45 2.84
N THR A 106 9.74 -3.02 2.11
CA THR A 106 9.19 -2.35 0.92
C THR A 106 8.49 -1.02 1.29
N ILE A 107 7.78 -0.95 2.42
CA ILE A 107 7.10 0.28 2.89
C ILE A 107 8.10 1.34 3.37
N THR A 108 9.25 0.93 3.92
CA THR A 108 10.28 1.86 4.39
C THR A 108 11.17 2.37 3.27
N THR A 109 11.42 1.55 2.25
CA THR A 109 12.36 1.78 1.16
C THR A 109 11.70 2.49 -0.03
N TYR A 110 10.45 2.15 -0.35
CA TYR A 110 9.76 2.70 -1.54
C TYR A 110 8.69 3.72 -1.16
N ALA A 111 8.60 4.81 -1.94
CA ALA A 111 7.43 5.69 -1.92
C ALA A 111 6.40 5.25 -2.96
N ALA A 112 5.16 5.68 -2.80
CA ALA A 112 4.11 5.41 -3.78
C ALA A 112 4.41 6.06 -5.15
N PRO A 113 4.20 5.35 -6.28
CA PRO A 113 3.74 3.98 -6.40
C PRO A 113 4.85 2.97 -6.09
N ALA A 114 4.63 2.08 -5.12
CA ALA A 114 5.60 1.07 -4.71
C ALA A 114 5.41 -0.25 -5.50
N PRO A 115 6.46 -1.08 -5.66
CA PRO A 115 6.30 -2.42 -6.24
C PRO A 115 5.44 -3.30 -5.32
N ALA A 116 4.50 -4.06 -5.90
CA ALA A 116 3.62 -4.95 -5.14
C ALA A 116 4.30 -6.30 -4.84
N THR A 117 5.31 -6.27 -3.97
CA THR A 117 6.05 -7.47 -3.54
C THR A 117 5.11 -8.51 -2.90
N PRO A 118 5.47 -9.82 -2.91
CA PRO A 118 4.68 -10.86 -2.26
C PRO A 118 4.32 -10.53 -0.80
N GLY A 119 5.27 -9.96 -0.04
CA GLY A 119 5.04 -9.48 1.32
C GLY A 119 3.92 -8.45 1.43
N ILE A 120 3.93 -7.41 0.60
CA ILE A 120 2.87 -6.40 0.55
C ILE A 120 1.52 -7.02 0.21
N VAL A 121 1.48 -7.95 -0.74
CA VAL A 121 0.24 -8.64 -1.12
C VAL A 121 -0.37 -9.36 0.07
N VAL A 122 0.44 -10.12 0.81
CA VAL A 122 -0.02 -10.83 2.01
C VAL A 122 -0.52 -9.84 3.07
N ALA A 123 0.25 -8.78 3.35
CA ALA A 123 -0.10 -7.78 4.35
C ALA A 123 -1.43 -7.07 4.02
N LEU A 124 -1.62 -6.63 2.77
CA LEU A 124 -2.85 -5.97 2.33
C LEU A 124 -4.07 -6.88 2.41
N VAL A 125 -3.95 -8.14 1.97
CA VAL A 125 -5.07 -9.09 2.03
C VAL A 125 -5.46 -9.35 3.49
N ILE A 126 -4.48 -9.48 4.41
CA ILE A 126 -4.75 -9.61 5.85
C ILE A 126 -5.51 -8.39 6.38
N ILE A 127 -5.02 -7.17 6.09
CA ILE A 127 -5.64 -5.92 6.54
C ILE A 127 -7.09 -5.83 6.03
N VAL A 128 -7.32 -6.09 4.75
CA VAL A 128 -8.66 -6.03 4.15
C VAL A 128 -9.60 -7.06 4.76
N VAL A 129 -9.14 -8.30 4.99
CA VAL A 129 -9.97 -9.34 5.64
C VAL A 129 -10.31 -8.97 7.08
N VAL A 130 -9.35 -8.42 7.84
CA VAL A 130 -9.59 -7.95 9.22
C VAL A 130 -10.58 -6.79 9.25
N VAL A 131 -10.44 -5.82 8.34
CA VAL A 131 -11.40 -4.71 8.19
C VAL A 131 -12.78 -5.25 7.82
N ALA A 132 -12.89 -6.18 6.86
CA ALA A 132 -14.16 -6.79 6.49
C ALA A 132 -14.83 -7.49 7.69
N LEU A 133 -14.07 -8.22 8.50
CA LEU A 133 -14.56 -8.85 9.73
C LEU A 133 -15.05 -7.81 10.75
N ALA A 134 -14.30 -6.72 10.95
CA ALA A 134 -14.68 -5.65 11.87
C ALA A 134 -15.96 -4.92 11.42
N VAL A 135 -16.09 -4.64 10.12
CA VAL A 135 -17.26 -4.00 9.52
C VAL A 135 -18.49 -4.89 9.63
N ASP A 136 -18.38 -6.18 9.31
CA ASP A 136 -19.50 -7.13 9.39
C ASP A 136 -19.89 -7.43 10.86
N LEU A 137 -18.92 -7.52 11.78
CA LEU A 137 -19.19 -7.64 13.21
C LEU A 137 -19.94 -6.42 13.74
N SER A 138 -19.47 -5.21 13.44
CA SER A 138 -20.07 -3.97 13.94
C SER A 138 -21.44 -3.72 13.31
N SER A 139 -21.54 -3.85 11.98
CA SER A 139 -22.76 -3.53 11.25
C SER A 139 -23.85 -4.58 11.40
N VAL A 140 -23.52 -5.87 11.38
CA VAL A 140 -24.52 -6.94 11.24
C VAL A 140 -24.69 -7.74 12.53
N THR A 141 -23.58 -8.10 13.20
CA THR A 141 -23.66 -8.87 14.46
C THR A 141 -24.03 -7.98 15.64
N ALA A 142 -23.41 -6.81 15.77
CA ALA A 142 -23.68 -5.85 16.84
C ALA A 142 -24.78 -4.85 16.49
N ALA A 143 -25.32 -4.88 15.26
CA ALA A 143 -26.40 -4.00 14.79
C ALA A 143 -26.11 -2.49 14.97
N THR A 144 -24.83 -2.10 14.89
CA THR A 144 -24.37 -0.71 15.09
C THR A 144 -23.54 -0.23 13.88
N PRO A 145 -24.16 -0.01 12.71
CA PRO A 145 -23.46 0.38 11.48
C PRO A 145 -22.72 1.71 11.58
N ALA A 146 -23.09 2.58 12.52
CA ALA A 146 -22.36 3.82 12.79
C ALA A 146 -20.90 3.54 13.19
N VAL A 147 -20.66 2.51 14.00
CA VAL A 147 -19.32 2.10 14.45
C VAL A 147 -18.51 1.49 13.31
N ALA A 148 -19.18 0.83 12.36
CA ALA A 148 -18.54 0.26 11.17
C ALA A 148 -17.90 1.32 10.25
N GLY A 149 -18.26 2.61 10.43
CA GLY A 149 -17.61 3.72 9.76
C GLY A 149 -16.14 3.89 10.17
N LEU A 150 -15.75 3.52 11.40
CA LEU A 150 -14.37 3.65 11.89
C LEU A 150 -13.36 2.77 11.12
N PRO A 151 -13.56 1.44 10.98
CA PRO A 151 -12.66 0.60 10.20
C PRO A 151 -12.71 0.89 8.69
N LEU A 152 -13.84 1.38 8.16
CA LEU A 152 -13.90 1.86 6.77
C LEU A 152 -13.09 3.15 6.59
N LEU A 153 -13.25 4.10 7.50
CA LEU A 153 -12.53 5.36 7.47
C LEU A 153 -11.02 5.14 7.62
N SER A 154 -10.58 4.24 8.50
CA SER A 154 -9.14 3.95 8.66
C SER A 154 -8.53 3.43 7.36
N LEU A 155 -9.18 2.48 6.69
CA LEU A 155 -8.71 1.97 5.40
C LEU A 155 -8.71 3.05 4.30
N PHE A 156 -9.73 3.91 4.27
CA PHE A 156 -9.80 5.04 3.33
C PHE A 156 -8.68 6.06 3.59
N LEU A 157 -8.43 6.39 4.86
CA LEU A 157 -7.40 7.35 5.26
C LEU A 157 -5.99 6.86 4.92
N VAL A 158 -5.72 5.56 5.04
CA VAL A 158 -4.45 4.98 4.57
C VAL A 158 -4.23 5.24 3.09
N SER A 159 -5.27 5.14 2.26
CA SER A 159 -5.17 5.49 0.84
C SER A 159 -5.02 6.98 0.61
N ALA A 160 -5.75 7.82 1.35
CA ALA A 160 -5.76 9.26 1.18
C ALA A 160 -4.46 9.93 1.64
N ALA A 161 -3.85 9.41 2.70
CA ALA A 161 -2.61 9.94 3.25
C ALA A 161 -1.39 9.63 2.37
N ASN A 162 -1.40 8.50 1.67
CA ASN A 162 -0.23 7.99 0.94
C ASN A 162 -0.30 8.18 -0.59
N SER A 163 -1.40 8.72 -1.12
CA SER A 163 -1.52 8.96 -2.56
C SER A 163 -0.72 10.19 -3.00
N ALA A 164 0.06 10.06 -4.06
CA ALA A 164 0.87 11.16 -4.62
C ALA A 164 0.03 12.33 -5.19
N GLY A 165 -1.26 12.10 -5.46
CA GLY A 165 -2.21 13.11 -5.93
C GLY A 165 -3.47 13.21 -5.07
N SER A 166 -4.28 14.25 -5.28
CA SER A 166 -5.58 14.38 -4.64
C SER A 166 -6.50 13.22 -5.04
N LEU A 167 -6.95 12.41 -4.07
CA LEU A 167 -7.95 11.38 -4.34
C LEU A 167 -9.20 12.01 -4.98
N HIS A 168 -9.71 11.38 -6.02
CA HIS A 168 -10.91 11.82 -6.69
C HIS A 168 -12.08 11.81 -5.68
N GLY A 169 -12.74 12.97 -5.48
CA GLY A 169 -13.79 13.12 -4.46
C GLY A 169 -14.96 12.14 -4.60
N LEU A 170 -15.17 11.58 -5.80
CA LEU A 170 -16.14 10.51 -6.04
C LEU A 170 -15.94 9.30 -5.12
N TRP A 171 -14.70 8.90 -4.81
CA TRP A 171 -14.46 7.75 -3.94
C TRP A 171 -14.97 7.99 -2.52
N PHE A 172 -14.78 9.19 -2.00
CA PHE A 172 -15.32 9.59 -0.70
C PHE A 172 -16.86 9.61 -0.74
N VAL A 173 -17.46 10.18 -1.79
CA VAL A 173 -18.92 10.26 -1.93
C VAL A 173 -19.55 8.87 -2.00
N VAL A 174 -18.99 7.94 -2.77
CA VAL A 174 -19.52 6.57 -2.89
C VAL A 174 -19.35 5.81 -1.56
N ALA A 175 -18.19 5.93 -0.90
CA ALA A 175 -17.97 5.30 0.42
C ALA A 175 -18.94 5.85 1.49
N ALA A 176 -19.12 7.17 1.55
CA ALA A 176 -20.06 7.82 2.46
C ALA A 176 -21.51 7.42 2.17
N ALA A 177 -21.91 7.33 0.90
CA ALA A 177 -23.24 6.90 0.50
C ALA A 177 -23.53 5.46 0.93
N LEU A 178 -22.56 4.54 0.80
CA LEU A 178 -22.71 3.16 1.25
C LEU A 178 -22.80 3.05 2.78
N TRP A 179 -21.98 3.81 3.50
CA TRP A 179 -22.07 3.86 4.97
C TRP A 179 -23.42 4.43 5.45
N LEU A 180 -23.91 5.52 4.84
CA LEU A 180 -25.24 6.05 5.13
C LEU A 180 -26.36 5.07 4.77
N ALA A 181 -26.22 4.31 3.68
CA ALA A 181 -27.17 3.27 3.33
C ALA A 181 -27.23 2.16 4.40
N MET A 182 -26.08 1.80 4.99
CA MET A 182 -26.04 0.86 6.13
C MET A 182 -26.78 1.40 7.35
N VAL A 183 -26.53 2.66 7.72
CA VAL A 183 -27.20 3.32 8.85
C VAL A 183 -28.70 3.46 8.61
N ALA A 184 -29.11 3.88 7.41
CA ALA A 184 -30.50 4.02 7.04
C ALA A 184 -31.24 2.67 7.07
N HIS A 185 -30.61 1.61 6.56
CA HIS A 185 -31.17 0.25 6.59
C HIS A 185 -31.40 -0.26 8.02
N GLN A 186 -30.43 -0.04 8.93
CA GLN A 186 -30.60 -0.42 10.34
C GLN A 186 -31.72 0.39 11.02
N SER A 187 -31.78 1.69 10.78
CA SER A 187 -32.84 2.54 11.35
C SER A 187 -34.25 2.12 10.93
N ASP A 188 -34.43 1.71 9.67
CA ASP A 188 -35.71 1.20 9.15
C ASP A 188 -36.08 -0.14 9.81
N THR A 189 -35.09 -0.97 10.16
CA THR A 189 -35.34 -2.24 10.86
C THR A 189 -35.73 -2.07 12.32
N ASP A 190 -35.10 -1.12 13.02
CA ASP A 190 -35.41 -0.83 14.42
C ASP A 190 -36.80 -0.19 14.57
N LEU A 191 -37.14 0.77 13.69
CA LEU A 191 -38.46 1.41 13.67
C LEU A 191 -39.61 0.42 13.39
N ARG A 192 -39.39 -0.54 12.48
CA ARG A 192 -40.37 -1.59 12.18
C ARG A 192 -40.57 -2.58 13.33
N GLY A 193 -39.55 -2.77 14.17
CA GLY A 193 -39.64 -3.60 15.37
C GLY A 193 -40.55 -3.01 16.44
N TRP A 194 -40.58 -1.68 16.56
CA TRP A 194 -41.45 -0.98 17.52
C TRP A 194 -42.91 -0.89 17.08
N ALA A 195 -43.16 -0.77 15.76
CA ALA A 195 -44.51 -0.69 15.20
C ALA A 195 -45.38 -1.94 15.48
N THR A 196 -44.78 -3.09 15.80
CA THR A 196 -45.51 -4.35 16.05
C THR A 196 -46.00 -4.55 17.49
N SER A 197 -45.77 -3.59 18.40
CA SER A 197 -46.21 -3.70 19.80
C SER A 197 -47.67 -3.23 20.03
N ILE A 198 -48.34 -2.69 19.01
CA ILE A 198 -49.78 -2.41 19.05
C ILE A 198 -50.50 -3.46 18.19
N PRO A 199 -51.33 -4.34 18.77
CA PRO A 199 -52.17 -5.23 17.99
C PRO A 199 -53.27 -4.41 17.35
N LEU A 200 -53.15 -4.08 16.06
CA LEU A 200 -54.20 -3.39 15.32
C LEU A 200 -54.87 -4.36 14.35
N MET A 201 -56.06 -4.80 14.75
CA MET A 201 -57.18 -4.78 13.81
C MET A 201 -57.34 -3.35 13.32
N ALA A 202 -56.67 -3.01 12.24
CA ALA A 202 -56.94 -1.80 11.49
C ALA A 202 -56.81 -2.11 10.00
N GLU A 203 -57.96 -2.41 9.40
CA GLU A 203 -58.26 -2.00 8.04
C GLU A 203 -57.89 -0.51 7.89
N GLY A 204 -56.84 -0.20 7.13
CA GLY A 204 -56.53 1.19 6.81
C GLY A 204 -55.12 1.42 6.30
N ASP A 205 -55.05 2.01 5.10
CA ASP A 205 -53.91 2.37 4.25
C ASP A 205 -52.89 3.37 4.89
N GLY A 206 -52.82 3.46 6.22
CA GLY A 206 -52.04 4.46 6.97
C GLY A 206 -50.57 4.13 7.23
N ASP A 207 -50.15 2.88 7.02
CA ASP A 207 -48.79 2.38 7.30
C ASP A 207 -47.71 2.98 6.36
N GLU A 208 -48.10 3.44 5.17
CA GLU A 208 -47.15 4.02 4.19
C GLU A 208 -46.78 5.48 4.48
N VAL A 209 -47.61 6.26 5.17
CA VAL A 209 -47.42 7.72 5.30
C VAL A 209 -46.52 8.06 6.51
N ALA A 210 -46.69 7.36 7.64
CA ALA A 210 -45.88 7.58 8.84
C ALA A 210 -44.41 7.10 8.67
N SER A 211 -44.19 6.04 7.89
CA SER A 211 -42.84 5.51 7.61
C SER A 211 -42.06 6.34 6.59
N ARG A 212 -42.74 6.97 5.60
CA ARG A 212 -42.10 7.83 4.60
C ARG A 212 -41.57 9.14 5.19
N SER A 213 -42.27 9.75 6.14
CA SER A 213 -41.89 11.05 6.74
C SER A 213 -40.62 10.96 7.60
N HIS A 214 -40.49 9.92 8.41
CA HIS A 214 -39.30 9.68 9.25
C HIS A 214 -38.07 9.29 8.42
N ARG A 215 -38.26 8.49 7.35
CA ARG A 215 -37.19 8.17 6.37
C ARG A 215 -36.66 9.42 5.67
N TRP A 216 -37.53 10.37 5.34
CA TRP A 216 -37.14 11.65 4.74
C TRP A 216 -36.36 12.54 5.71
N GLN A 217 -36.70 12.54 7.00
CA GLN A 217 -35.95 13.28 8.03
C GLN A 217 -34.56 12.69 8.24
N ALA A 218 -34.41 11.36 8.34
CA ALA A 218 -33.11 10.70 8.45
C ALA A 218 -32.24 10.94 7.20
N ALA A 219 -32.83 10.87 5.99
CA ALA A 219 -32.14 11.18 4.75
C ALA A 219 -31.68 12.65 4.68
N ARG A 220 -32.48 13.60 5.19
CA ARG A 220 -32.09 15.02 5.27
C ARG A 220 -30.92 15.25 6.21
N VAL A 221 -30.91 14.61 7.39
CA VAL A 221 -29.79 14.73 8.34
C VAL A 221 -28.52 14.10 7.77
N GLY A 222 -28.63 12.93 7.13
CA GLY A 222 -27.51 12.30 6.42
C GLY A 222 -26.98 13.13 5.26
N ALA A 223 -27.87 13.67 4.42
CA ALA A 223 -27.50 14.56 3.32
C ALA A 223 -26.85 15.85 3.84
N PHE A 224 -27.39 16.44 4.92
CA PHE A 224 -26.80 17.61 5.57
C PHE A 224 -25.41 17.30 6.13
N ALA A 225 -25.22 16.16 6.79
CA ALA A 225 -23.91 15.73 7.28
C ALA A 225 -22.89 15.55 6.15
N VAL A 226 -23.30 15.00 5.00
CA VAL A 226 -22.43 14.87 3.82
C VAL A 226 -22.11 16.23 3.20
N VAL A 227 -23.11 17.11 3.05
CA VAL A 227 -22.89 18.47 2.54
C VAL A 227 -21.94 19.24 3.47
N VAL A 228 -22.12 19.13 4.79
CA VAL A 228 -21.22 19.73 5.77
C VAL A 228 -19.83 19.09 5.68
N ALA A 229 -19.70 17.76 5.56
CA ALA A 229 -18.40 17.10 5.43
C ALA A 229 -17.67 17.52 4.14
N VAL A 230 -18.38 17.63 3.02
CA VAL A 230 -17.83 18.12 1.73
C VAL A 230 -17.48 19.59 1.83
N ALA A 231 -18.35 20.43 2.41
CA ALA A 231 -18.07 21.85 2.61
C ALA A 231 -16.85 22.04 3.52
N VAL A 232 -16.76 21.33 4.64
CA VAL A 232 -15.59 21.32 5.52
C VAL A 232 -14.36 20.84 4.75
N ALA A 233 -14.42 19.76 3.97
CA ALA A 233 -13.28 19.30 3.16
C ALA A 233 -12.86 20.31 2.06
N THR A 234 -13.79 21.13 1.58
CA THR A 234 -13.55 22.13 0.52
C THR A 234 -13.02 23.46 1.10
N PHE A 235 -13.53 23.87 2.25
CA PHE A 235 -13.21 25.16 2.89
C PHE A 235 -12.15 25.06 3.99
N VAL A 236 -11.89 23.87 4.54
CA VAL A 236 -10.71 23.63 5.36
C VAL A 236 -9.52 23.54 4.42
N PRO A 237 -8.50 24.41 4.56
CA PRO A 237 -7.30 24.32 3.75
C PRO A 237 -6.72 22.92 3.90
N HIS A 238 -6.59 22.23 2.77
CA HIS A 238 -6.03 20.89 2.69
C HIS A 238 -4.60 20.97 3.23
N LEU A 239 -4.42 20.53 4.47
CA LEU A 239 -3.08 20.28 5.00
C LEU A 239 -2.44 19.27 4.05
N PRO A 240 -1.20 19.51 3.58
CA PRO A 240 -0.50 18.53 2.77
C PRO A 240 -0.56 17.19 3.50
N THR A 241 -0.99 16.14 2.81
CA THR A 241 -1.23 14.76 3.32
C THR A 241 -0.05 14.14 4.07
N ARG A 242 1.09 14.82 4.03
CA ARG A 242 2.39 14.52 4.63
C ARG A 242 2.40 14.70 6.16
N TYR A 243 1.55 15.56 6.72
CA TYR A 243 1.63 15.96 8.14
C TYR A 243 1.25 14.88 9.16
N VAL A 244 0.41 13.91 8.81
CA VAL A 244 -0.13 12.94 9.79
C VAL A 244 0.74 11.69 9.91
N LEU A 245 1.47 11.31 8.85
CA LEU A 245 2.37 10.15 8.88
C LEU A 245 3.74 10.46 9.50
N ASP A 246 4.25 11.70 9.35
CA ASP A 246 5.53 12.10 9.95
C ASP A 246 5.48 12.13 11.49
N GLY A 247 4.29 12.24 12.10
CA GLY A 247 4.12 12.24 13.56
C GLY A 247 3.83 10.87 14.20
N LEU A 248 3.47 9.84 13.43
CA LEU A 248 2.95 8.57 13.99
C LEU A 248 3.72 7.31 13.57
N GLY A 249 4.71 7.42 12.67
CA GLY A 249 5.39 6.22 12.14
C GLY A 249 6.90 6.30 11.94
N ARG A 250 7.55 7.46 12.10
CA ARG A 250 9.00 7.58 11.89
C ARG A 250 9.65 8.45 12.97
N GLY A 251 10.49 7.82 13.79
CA GLY A 251 11.39 8.49 14.72
C GLY A 251 10.83 8.68 16.12
N GLY A 252 11.35 7.90 17.08
CA GLY A 252 11.22 8.25 18.49
C GLY A 252 12.00 9.52 18.79
N GLY A 253 11.31 10.51 19.39
CA GLY A 253 11.90 11.67 20.03
C GLY A 253 12.08 12.90 19.14
N GLY A 254 11.33 13.97 19.42
CA GLY A 254 11.69 15.32 18.98
C GLY A 254 10.52 16.16 18.47
N ALA A 255 10.31 17.30 19.12
CA ALA A 255 9.22 18.25 18.90
C ALA A 255 9.14 18.82 17.48
N GLY A 256 7.91 19.18 17.07
CA GLY A 256 7.58 19.67 15.74
C GLY A 256 8.38 20.89 15.26
N GLY A 257 8.71 20.87 13.98
CA GLY A 257 9.37 21.93 13.22
C GLY A 257 8.98 21.84 11.75
N ALA A 258 9.02 22.99 11.06
CA ALA A 258 8.44 23.29 9.76
C ALA A 258 8.70 22.28 8.62
N ALA A 259 7.73 22.18 7.71
CA ALA A 259 7.76 21.38 6.48
C ALA A 259 8.83 21.87 5.49
N GLY A 260 10.07 21.40 5.66
CA GLY A 260 11.16 21.58 4.69
C GLY A 260 11.42 20.33 3.85
N LEU A 261 12.11 20.49 2.73
CA LEU A 261 12.65 19.41 1.91
C LEU A 261 13.79 18.72 2.67
N ARG A 262 13.73 17.39 2.82
CA ARG A 262 14.83 16.56 3.33
C ARG A 262 15.35 15.68 2.20
N LEU A 263 16.67 15.58 2.06
CA LEU A 263 17.27 14.53 1.24
C LEU A 263 17.12 13.21 2.01
N SER A 264 16.58 12.18 1.34
CA SER A 264 16.30 10.86 1.94
C SER A 264 17.58 10.19 2.43
N THR A 265 17.47 9.36 3.48
CA THR A 265 18.59 8.60 4.07
C THR A 265 19.19 7.55 3.12
N GLU A 266 18.41 7.13 2.11
CA GLU A 266 18.88 6.35 0.98
C GLU A 266 19.28 7.30 -0.15
N LEU A 267 20.42 7.00 -0.77
CA LEU A 267 20.92 7.67 -1.97
C LEU A 267 19.93 7.36 -3.11
N ASP A 268 18.82 8.07 -3.19
CA ASP A 268 17.93 8.07 -4.35
C ASP A 268 17.48 9.52 -4.61
N LEU A 269 18.30 10.21 -5.40
CA LEU A 269 18.03 11.60 -5.80
C LEU A 269 17.03 11.72 -6.94
N ARG A 270 16.54 10.59 -7.49
CA ARG A 270 15.69 10.56 -8.68
C ARG A 270 14.45 11.44 -8.52
N ARG A 271 13.76 11.39 -7.38
CA ARG A 271 12.57 12.21 -7.12
C ARG A 271 12.85 13.71 -7.18
N SER A 272 13.99 14.14 -6.64
CA SER A 272 14.39 15.55 -6.66
C SER A 272 14.72 16.00 -8.09
N LEU A 273 15.39 15.12 -8.86
CA LEU A 273 15.78 15.35 -10.25
C LEU A 273 14.60 15.33 -11.24
N GLU A 274 13.59 14.50 -11.00
CA GLU A 274 12.36 14.40 -11.81
C GLU A 274 11.31 15.45 -11.43
N SER A 275 11.52 16.21 -10.35
CA SER A 275 10.57 17.21 -9.88
C SER A 275 10.36 18.30 -10.96
N PRO A 276 9.13 18.47 -11.49
CA PRO A 276 8.84 19.55 -12.43
C PRO A 276 8.75 20.93 -11.75
N SER A 277 8.88 20.97 -10.41
CA SER A 277 8.71 22.19 -9.63
C SER A 277 9.87 23.17 -9.82
N GLN A 278 9.54 24.34 -10.36
CA GLN A 278 10.43 25.50 -10.43
C GLN A 278 10.38 26.33 -9.15
N THR A 279 10.06 25.73 -8.01
CA THR A 279 10.07 26.43 -6.72
C THR A 279 11.50 26.42 -6.17
N PRO A 280 12.06 27.59 -5.80
CA PRO A 280 13.35 27.65 -5.11
C PRO A 280 13.31 26.85 -3.81
N VAL A 281 14.35 26.07 -3.58
CA VAL A 281 14.60 25.33 -2.33
C VAL A 281 15.60 26.09 -1.47
N LEU A 282 16.53 26.81 -2.08
CA LEU A 282 17.48 27.70 -1.42
C LEU A 282 17.65 28.95 -2.27
N ARG A 283 17.74 30.12 -1.63
CA ARG A 283 18.23 31.35 -2.24
C ARG A 283 19.39 31.87 -1.43
N TYR A 284 20.50 32.19 -2.10
CA TYR A 284 21.68 32.68 -1.42
C TYR A 284 22.48 33.64 -2.29
N THR A 285 23.35 34.41 -1.63
CA THR A 285 24.36 35.25 -2.26
C THR A 285 25.76 34.81 -1.81
N THR A 286 26.75 34.93 -2.68
CA THR A 286 28.14 34.58 -2.38
C THR A 286 29.11 35.57 -3.02
N ASP A 287 30.26 35.78 -2.39
CA ASP A 287 31.40 36.54 -2.91
C ASP A 287 32.41 35.67 -3.68
N ASP A 288 32.12 34.37 -3.79
CA ASP A 288 32.86 33.43 -4.62
C ASP A 288 32.45 33.58 -6.10
N PRO A 289 33.41 33.85 -7.01
CA PRO A 289 33.12 33.94 -8.44
C PRO A 289 32.72 32.58 -9.06
N THR A 290 33.15 31.47 -8.49
CA THR A 290 32.97 30.10 -9.00
C THR A 290 32.51 29.15 -7.89
N PRO A 291 31.32 29.38 -7.30
CA PRO A 291 30.88 28.63 -6.13
C PRO A 291 30.78 27.13 -6.40
N GLY A 292 31.34 26.35 -5.49
CA GLY A 292 31.15 24.91 -5.41
C GLY A 292 29.76 24.51 -4.90
N PRO A 293 29.42 23.21 -4.94
CA PRO A 293 28.16 22.68 -4.48
C PRO A 293 28.05 22.80 -2.95
N LEU A 294 26.80 22.89 -2.49
CA LEU A 294 26.46 22.95 -1.09
C LEU A 294 26.24 21.53 -0.57
N ARG A 295 27.08 21.09 0.35
CA ARG A 295 27.02 19.75 0.94
C ARG A 295 25.94 19.67 2.01
N VAL A 296 25.24 18.55 2.03
CA VAL A 296 24.23 18.20 3.04
C VAL A 296 24.60 16.90 3.76
N ALA A 297 25.12 15.91 3.05
CA ALA A 297 25.44 14.59 3.60
C ALA A 297 26.65 13.96 2.89
N VAL A 298 27.17 12.88 3.48
CA VAL A 298 28.23 12.05 2.91
C VAL A 298 27.81 10.57 2.97
N VAL A 299 28.26 9.80 1.99
CA VAL A 299 28.13 8.34 1.90
C VAL A 299 29.53 7.74 1.97
N GLU A 300 29.76 6.96 3.02
CA GLU A 300 31.07 6.35 3.32
C GLU A 300 31.06 4.84 3.11
N ASP A 301 29.89 4.21 3.21
CA ASP A 301 29.70 2.76 3.28
C ASP A 301 28.81 2.31 2.11
N PHE A 302 29.28 1.33 1.33
CA PHE A 302 28.70 0.89 0.06
C PHE A 302 28.15 -0.55 0.11
N ASP A 303 27.79 -1.06 1.28
CA ASP A 303 27.14 -2.38 1.42
C ASP A 303 25.91 -2.52 0.48
N GLY A 304 25.99 -3.44 -0.49
CA GLY A 304 24.92 -3.69 -1.48
C GLY A 304 24.93 -2.77 -2.72
N GLY A 305 26.04 -2.06 -2.96
CA GLY A 305 26.33 -1.36 -4.22
C GLY A 305 25.77 0.06 -4.36
N MET A 306 24.78 0.45 -3.55
CA MET A 306 24.35 1.84 -3.41
C MET A 306 24.37 2.21 -1.93
N GLY A 307 25.41 2.93 -1.53
CA GLY A 307 25.70 3.21 -0.13
C GLY A 307 24.62 4.01 0.60
N ARG A 308 24.66 3.94 1.94
CA ARG A 308 23.71 4.66 2.82
C ARG A 308 24.30 5.99 3.29
N MET A 309 23.48 7.04 3.31
CA MET A 309 23.90 8.33 3.85
C MET A 309 24.15 8.21 5.35
N ARG A 310 25.32 8.67 5.80
CA ARG A 310 25.65 8.81 7.22
C ARG A 310 26.09 10.25 7.48
N SER A 311 25.82 10.71 8.68
CA SER A 311 26.35 11.97 9.19
C SER A 311 27.10 11.66 10.47
N ARG A 312 28.36 12.08 10.56
CA ARG A 312 29.18 11.97 11.78
C ARG A 312 29.13 13.24 12.63
N ALA A 313 28.27 14.20 12.29
CA ALA A 313 27.97 15.34 13.17
C ALA A 313 27.46 14.87 14.54
N GLN A 314 28.04 15.45 15.60
CA GLN A 314 27.58 15.25 16.98
C GLN A 314 26.25 15.99 17.20
N GLU A 315 25.54 15.71 18.30
CA GLU A 315 24.32 16.45 18.61
C GLU A 315 24.61 17.97 18.68
N PRO A 316 23.79 18.82 18.02
CA PRO A 316 24.02 20.26 18.00
C PRO A 316 23.95 20.90 19.40
N GLN A 317 24.93 21.74 19.73
CA GLN A 317 25.02 22.45 21.02
C GLN A 317 25.10 23.97 20.82
N GLU A 318 24.53 24.74 21.76
CA GLU A 318 24.68 26.20 21.75
C GLU A 318 26.13 26.61 22.07
N GLY A 319 26.69 27.55 21.30
CA GLY A 319 28.07 28.01 21.49
C GLY A 319 29.15 27.08 20.96
N PHE A 320 28.79 26.05 20.19
CA PHE A 320 29.74 25.18 19.50
C PHE A 320 30.50 25.96 18.42
N THR A 321 31.83 26.01 18.53
CA THR A 321 32.72 26.44 17.45
C THR A 321 33.39 25.20 16.85
N PRO A 322 33.23 24.93 15.54
CA PRO A 322 33.94 23.85 14.88
C PRO A 322 35.45 23.99 15.06
N THR A 323 36.16 22.86 15.15
CA THR A 323 37.61 22.83 14.95
C THR A 323 37.92 23.41 13.57
N ASP A 324 38.94 24.26 13.45
CA ASP A 324 39.29 24.90 12.18
C ASP A 324 39.57 23.80 11.12
N PRO A 325 38.70 23.65 10.09
CA PRO A 325 38.78 22.54 9.15
C PRO A 325 40.02 22.61 8.25
N VAL A 326 40.71 23.75 8.25
CA VAL A 326 41.91 24.00 7.43
C VAL A 326 43.19 23.83 8.25
N ALA A 327 43.10 23.50 9.54
CA ALA A 327 44.26 23.30 10.40
C ALA A 327 45.22 22.19 9.90
N THR A 328 44.71 21.23 9.13
CA THR A 328 45.48 20.12 8.56
C THR A 328 45.93 20.37 7.12
N VAL A 329 45.53 21.49 6.51
CA VAL A 329 45.96 21.85 5.15
C VAL A 329 47.33 22.54 5.28
N PRO A 330 48.30 22.32 4.36
CA PRO A 330 49.56 23.05 4.32
C PRO A 330 49.39 24.49 3.81
N ASP A 331 50.19 25.41 4.32
CA ASP A 331 50.15 26.82 3.91
C ASP A 331 50.65 27.07 2.47
N SER A 332 51.21 26.04 1.81
CA SER A 332 51.58 26.10 0.39
C SER A 332 50.37 26.15 -0.55
N ILE A 333 49.22 25.67 -0.10
CA ILE A 333 47.98 25.64 -0.89
C ILE A 333 47.29 27.00 -0.76
N GLY A 334 46.94 27.61 -1.90
CA GLY A 334 46.19 28.86 -1.93
C GLY A 334 44.86 28.75 -1.17
N ARG A 335 44.55 29.75 -0.34
CA ARG A 335 43.34 29.80 0.51
C ARG A 335 42.68 31.15 0.42
N ASP A 336 41.43 31.15 -0.03
CA ASP A 336 40.59 32.34 -0.01
C ASP A 336 39.44 32.17 0.97
N LEU A 337 39.30 33.12 1.91
CA LEU A 337 38.14 33.16 2.78
C LEU A 337 36.96 33.77 2.01
N ARG A 338 35.88 33.00 1.89
CA ARG A 338 34.66 33.36 1.19
C ARG A 338 33.46 33.33 2.13
N THR A 339 32.39 34.01 1.74
CA THR A 339 31.17 34.13 2.53
C THR A 339 29.96 33.79 1.68
N ILE A 340 29.07 32.98 2.26
CA ILE A 340 27.75 32.70 1.74
C ILE A 340 26.69 33.28 2.69
N VAL A 341 25.68 33.94 2.12
CA VAL A 341 24.50 34.44 2.85
C VAL A 341 23.25 33.81 2.24
N VAL A 342 22.64 32.90 2.97
CA VAL A 342 21.39 32.23 2.60
C VAL A 342 20.22 33.06 3.08
N GLU A 343 19.43 33.57 2.13
CA GLU A 343 18.29 34.45 2.37
C GLU A 343 17.01 33.68 2.65
N ASP A 344 16.84 32.53 1.97
CA ASP A 344 15.66 31.67 2.09
C ASP A 344 16.11 30.21 2.06
N ASN A 345 15.77 29.45 3.10
CA ASN A 345 16.12 28.05 3.26
C ASN A 345 14.90 27.16 3.46
N GLY A 346 14.61 26.36 2.44
CA GLY A 346 13.58 25.34 2.45
C GLY A 346 14.03 23.96 2.92
N ILE A 347 15.28 23.77 3.37
CA ILE A 347 15.81 22.47 3.80
C ILE A 347 15.46 22.19 5.27
N ALA A 348 14.84 21.04 5.52
CA ALA A 348 14.37 20.67 6.85
C ALA A 348 15.50 20.13 7.74
N ALA A 349 15.42 20.47 9.04
CA ALA A 349 16.26 19.89 10.08
C ALA A 349 16.19 18.34 10.05
N PRO A 350 17.29 17.65 10.38
CA PRO A 350 18.53 18.19 10.93
C PRO A 350 19.53 18.68 9.87
N GLN A 351 19.22 18.61 8.57
CA GLN A 351 20.17 18.90 7.49
C GLN A 351 20.41 20.41 7.32
N LEU A 352 21.66 20.81 7.12
CA LEU A 352 22.04 22.19 6.80
C LEU A 352 22.98 22.22 5.58
N PRO A 353 22.57 22.80 4.43
CA PRO A 353 23.44 22.94 3.27
C PRO A 353 24.56 23.96 3.53
N LEU A 354 25.81 23.52 3.42
CA LEU A 354 26.97 24.39 3.56
C LEU A 354 28.06 24.08 2.53
N PRO A 355 28.86 25.06 2.12
CA PRO A 355 30.08 24.81 1.35
C PRO A 355 31.06 23.90 2.12
N TRP A 356 31.90 23.18 1.38
CA TRP A 356 33.01 22.44 1.98
C TRP A 356 33.97 23.40 2.69
N LEU A 357 34.65 22.93 3.75
CA LEU A 357 35.54 23.73 4.61
C LEU A 357 34.87 24.96 5.23
N THR A 358 33.61 24.82 5.64
CA THR A 358 32.93 25.86 6.44
C THR A 358 33.63 26.03 7.79
N ARG A 359 34.09 27.25 8.05
CA ARG A 359 34.82 27.64 9.26
C ARG A 359 33.88 28.13 10.36
N SER A 360 32.84 28.87 9.98
CA SER A 360 31.85 29.39 10.93
C SER A 360 30.51 29.59 10.23
N ALA A 361 29.42 29.49 11.01
CA ALA A 361 28.07 29.80 10.56
C ALA A 361 27.32 30.54 11.67
N ASP A 362 26.65 31.62 11.29
CA ASP A 362 25.70 32.36 12.13
C ASP A 362 24.28 32.01 11.70
N LEU A 363 23.58 31.33 12.60
CA LEU A 363 22.21 30.84 12.41
C LEU A 363 21.20 31.57 13.31
N GLY A 364 21.53 32.77 13.82
CA GLY A 364 20.61 33.56 14.65
C GLY A 364 20.27 32.90 15.99
N GLY A 365 21.26 32.25 16.62
CA GLY A 365 21.10 31.57 17.91
C GLY A 365 20.54 30.14 17.81
N ILE A 366 20.41 29.56 16.61
CA ILE A 366 20.06 28.16 16.45
C ILE A 366 21.30 27.28 16.73
N PRO A 367 21.21 26.27 17.62
CA PRO A 367 22.30 25.34 17.86
C PRO A 367 22.62 24.53 16.61
N TRP A 368 23.92 24.45 16.28
CA TRP A 368 24.43 23.66 15.16
C TRP A 368 25.72 22.93 15.51
N SER A 369 26.05 21.90 14.75
CA SER A 369 27.31 21.16 14.85
C SER A 369 27.87 20.87 13.47
N LEU A 370 29.18 20.65 13.40
CA LEU A 370 29.89 20.20 12.21
C LEU A 370 30.57 18.87 12.52
N GLY A 371 30.30 17.85 11.72
CA GLY A 371 30.96 16.56 11.81
C GLY A 371 32.38 16.59 11.28
N ALA A 372 33.19 15.59 11.65
CA ALA A 372 34.53 15.40 11.09
C ALA A 372 34.52 15.09 9.58
N ASP A 373 33.38 14.69 9.04
CA ASP A 373 33.10 14.52 7.61
C ASP A 373 32.72 15.86 6.92
N GLY A 374 32.64 16.95 7.67
CA GLY A 374 32.17 18.28 7.28
C GLY A 374 30.69 18.34 6.90
N THR A 375 29.87 17.43 7.43
CA THR A 375 28.42 17.55 7.38
C THR A 375 27.94 18.40 8.55
N ALA A 376 26.98 19.30 8.31
CA ALA A 376 26.43 20.16 9.35
C ALA A 376 25.02 19.74 9.75
N GLN A 377 24.75 19.83 11.05
CA GLN A 377 23.43 19.55 11.61
C GLN A 377 22.89 20.69 12.45
N VAL A 378 21.55 20.82 12.44
CA VAL A 378 20.79 21.83 13.20
C VAL A 378 19.63 21.19 13.94
N GLN A 379 19.25 21.72 15.11
CA GLN A 379 18.04 21.24 15.81
C GLN A 379 16.74 21.72 15.15
N ARG A 380 16.78 22.89 14.51
CA ARG A 380 15.62 23.52 13.86
C ARG A 380 16.08 24.17 12.56
N THR A 381 15.21 24.19 11.55
CA THR A 381 15.50 24.81 10.26
C THR A 381 15.68 26.32 10.41
N PRO A 382 16.88 26.88 10.13
CA PRO A 382 17.04 28.32 9.99
C PRO A 382 16.36 28.78 8.70
N GLY A 383 15.61 29.90 8.74
CA GLY A 383 15.05 30.50 7.52
C GLY A 383 16.10 31.28 6.71
N THR A 384 17.09 31.84 7.40
CA THR A 384 18.19 32.65 6.85
C THR A 384 19.44 32.34 7.68
N TYR A 385 20.61 32.31 7.05
CA TYR A 385 21.89 32.15 7.74
C TYR A 385 23.07 32.66 6.92
N SER A 386 24.20 32.94 7.57
CA SER A 386 25.46 33.24 6.89
C SER A 386 26.56 32.31 7.34
N ALA A 387 27.46 31.93 6.43
CA ALA A 387 28.60 31.10 6.74
C ALA A 387 29.86 31.59 6.04
N SER A 388 31.00 31.45 6.71
CA SER A 388 32.32 31.69 6.14
C SER A 388 32.99 30.36 5.84
N PHE A 389 33.55 30.19 4.64
CA PHE A 389 34.22 28.98 4.21
C PHE A 389 35.55 29.32 3.53
N VAL A 390 36.44 28.34 3.44
CA VAL A 390 37.73 28.50 2.77
C VAL A 390 37.70 27.76 1.44
N GLU A 391 37.94 28.49 0.36
CA GLU A 391 38.14 27.90 -0.96
C GLU A 391 39.63 27.59 -1.14
N LEU A 392 39.92 26.36 -1.59
CA LEU A 392 41.28 25.90 -1.86
C LEU A 392 41.56 25.95 -3.36
N ASP A 393 42.76 26.39 -3.73
CA ASP A 393 43.25 26.39 -5.11
C ASP A 393 44.55 25.56 -5.23
N PRO A 394 44.46 24.21 -5.10
CA PRO A 394 45.63 23.35 -5.14
C PRO A 394 46.20 23.27 -6.57
N GLN A 395 47.52 23.34 -6.69
CA GLN A 395 48.22 23.15 -7.95
C GLN A 395 48.70 21.70 -8.11
N ASP A 396 49.05 21.27 -9.32
CA ASP A 396 49.50 19.89 -9.59
C ASP A 396 50.69 19.48 -8.68
N GLU A 397 51.57 20.43 -8.36
CA GLU A 397 52.73 20.23 -7.47
C GLU A 397 52.32 19.86 -6.03
N ASP A 398 51.14 20.27 -5.57
CA ASP A 398 50.64 19.99 -4.21
C ASP A 398 50.17 18.54 -4.04
N PHE A 399 49.84 17.85 -5.14
CA PHE A 399 49.40 16.44 -5.12
C PHE A 399 50.56 15.42 -5.13
N THR A 400 51.81 15.91 -5.14
CA THR A 400 52.99 15.04 -5.06
C THR A 400 53.24 14.57 -3.62
N PRO A 401 53.42 13.26 -3.37
CA PRO A 401 53.73 12.77 -2.03
C PRO A 401 55.01 13.43 -1.49
N ARG A 402 54.90 14.18 -0.39
CA ARG A 402 56.06 14.80 0.27
C ARG A 402 56.61 13.84 1.33
N ASP A 403 57.90 13.52 1.26
CA ASP A 403 58.67 12.68 2.22
C ASP A 403 58.77 13.27 3.65
N SER A 404 58.00 14.30 4.01
CA SER A 404 58.11 14.98 5.29
C SER A 404 56.75 15.47 5.81
N LEU A 405 55.98 14.55 6.37
CA LEU A 405 54.97 14.89 7.37
C LEU A 405 55.41 14.27 8.71
N ASP A 406 55.41 15.10 9.74
CA ASP A 406 55.81 14.75 11.10
C ASP A 406 54.91 13.61 11.64
N PRO A 407 55.47 12.43 11.99
CA PRO A 407 54.69 11.25 12.41
C PRO A 407 53.72 11.52 13.58
N ASP A 408 53.99 12.54 14.39
CA ASP A 408 53.20 12.89 15.57
C ASP A 408 51.98 13.79 15.27
N THR A 409 51.78 14.24 14.03
CA THR A 409 50.62 15.06 13.62
C THR A 409 49.47 14.27 12.98
N VAL A 410 49.65 12.97 12.77
CA VAL A 410 48.68 12.13 12.07
C VAL A 410 47.84 11.35 13.08
N VAL A 411 46.74 11.97 13.52
CA VAL A 411 45.72 11.31 14.37
C VAL A 411 45.21 10.05 13.67
N ASP A 412 45.53 8.88 14.21
CA ASP A 412 44.89 7.57 13.94
C ASP A 412 44.50 7.30 12.46
N ALA A 413 45.38 7.70 11.52
CA ALA A 413 45.01 7.74 10.09
C ALA A 413 44.87 6.36 9.45
N ALA A 414 45.42 5.30 10.04
CA ALA A 414 45.27 3.95 9.52
C ALA A 414 43.81 3.47 9.62
N ALA A 415 43.21 3.56 10.81
CA ALA A 415 41.82 3.14 11.03
C ALA A 415 40.80 4.02 10.29
N TYR A 416 41.08 5.32 10.17
CA TYR A 416 40.23 6.25 9.39
C TYR A 416 40.36 5.98 7.87
N ARG A 417 41.57 5.73 7.34
CA ARG A 417 41.77 5.41 5.92
C ARG A 417 41.15 4.06 5.53
N ASP A 418 41.28 3.03 6.37
CA ASP A 418 40.78 1.69 6.06
C ASP A 418 39.25 1.68 5.85
N ALA A 419 38.51 2.52 6.58
CA ALA A 419 37.07 2.67 6.41
C ALA A 419 36.67 3.27 5.04
N TYR A 420 37.50 4.13 4.46
CA TYR A 420 37.27 4.74 3.13
C TYR A 420 37.97 4.00 1.99
N LEU A 421 38.51 2.81 2.25
CA LEU A 421 39.07 1.90 1.25
C LEU A 421 38.22 0.64 1.06
N SER A 422 37.13 0.49 1.84
CA SER A 422 36.24 -0.66 1.75
C SER A 422 35.56 -0.76 0.38
N LEU A 423 35.51 -1.99 -0.15
CA LEU A 423 34.85 -2.36 -1.39
C LEU A 423 33.75 -3.39 -1.09
N ASP A 424 32.64 -3.28 -1.82
CA ASP A 424 31.54 -4.23 -1.69
C ASP A 424 31.89 -5.58 -2.37
N SER A 425 31.55 -6.68 -1.69
CA SER A 425 31.87 -8.04 -2.15
C SER A 425 31.22 -8.41 -3.50
N GLY A 426 30.09 -7.80 -3.85
CA GLY A 426 29.36 -8.03 -5.10
C GLY A 426 29.95 -7.29 -6.31
N SER A 427 30.75 -6.25 -6.09
CA SER A 427 31.36 -5.42 -7.15
C SER A 427 32.89 -5.48 -7.21
N VAL A 428 33.56 -5.94 -6.14
CA VAL A 428 35.03 -5.88 -5.98
C VAL A 428 35.82 -6.44 -7.17
N VAL A 429 35.40 -7.58 -7.75
CA VAL A 429 36.11 -8.23 -8.86
C VAL A 429 36.11 -7.35 -10.11
N GLU A 430 34.93 -6.85 -10.49
CA GLU A 430 34.76 -6.06 -11.71
C GLU A 430 35.33 -4.65 -11.54
N VAL A 431 35.11 -4.03 -10.39
CA VAL A 431 35.65 -2.70 -10.07
C VAL A 431 37.18 -2.73 -10.07
N SER A 432 37.81 -3.73 -9.44
CA SER A 432 39.28 -3.84 -9.43
C SER A 432 39.84 -4.05 -10.84
N ARG A 433 39.21 -4.94 -11.61
CA ARG A 433 39.60 -5.20 -13.01
C ARG A 433 39.51 -3.95 -13.88
N VAL A 434 38.44 -3.16 -13.76
CA VAL A 434 38.30 -1.90 -14.50
C VAL A 434 39.34 -0.90 -14.01
N ALA A 435 39.49 -0.71 -12.70
CA ALA A 435 40.42 0.27 -12.15
C ALA A 435 41.88 0.01 -12.55
N GLU A 436 42.32 -1.25 -12.58
CA GLU A 436 43.64 -1.67 -13.06
C GLU A 436 43.87 -1.37 -14.55
N SER A 437 42.81 -1.31 -15.36
CA SER A 437 42.91 -1.04 -16.80
C SER A 437 43.04 0.45 -17.14
N LEU A 438 42.73 1.35 -16.20
CA LEU A 438 42.62 2.79 -16.47
C LEU A 438 43.94 3.55 -16.25
N ALA A 439 44.82 3.05 -15.38
CA ALA A 439 46.09 3.70 -15.07
C ALA A 439 47.19 2.66 -14.79
N GLY A 440 48.42 3.00 -15.16
CA GLY A 440 49.59 2.16 -14.92
C GLY A 440 49.88 1.95 -13.44
N ILE A 441 50.74 0.96 -13.12
CA ILE A 441 51.15 0.67 -11.75
C ILE A 441 51.95 1.84 -11.14
N ASP A 442 52.74 2.54 -11.96
CA ASP A 442 53.59 3.66 -11.54
C ASP A 442 52.88 5.03 -11.55
N ALA A 443 51.58 5.06 -11.88
CA ALA A 443 50.81 6.31 -11.92
C ALA A 443 50.59 6.86 -10.50
N THR A 444 50.72 8.18 -10.35
CA THR A 444 50.45 8.85 -9.08
C THR A 444 48.95 8.79 -8.73
N PRO A 445 48.56 8.92 -7.46
CA PRO A 445 47.14 8.92 -7.08
C PRO A 445 46.28 9.93 -7.84
N ILE A 446 46.82 11.11 -8.14
CA ILE A 446 46.10 12.14 -8.90
C ILE A 446 45.92 11.75 -10.37
N GLU A 447 46.96 11.20 -11.02
CA GLU A 447 46.86 10.67 -12.39
C GLU A 447 45.85 9.52 -12.48
N VAL A 448 45.80 8.65 -11.47
CA VAL A 448 44.78 7.59 -11.37
C VAL A 448 43.37 8.19 -11.28
N ALA A 449 43.17 9.22 -10.44
CA ALA A 449 41.88 9.87 -10.29
C ALA A 449 41.44 10.60 -11.57
N GLN A 450 42.36 11.30 -12.24
CA GLN A 450 42.14 11.95 -13.54
C GLN A 450 41.78 10.93 -14.62
N ALA A 451 42.48 9.79 -14.69
CA ALA A 451 42.18 8.71 -15.63
C ALA A 451 40.80 8.08 -15.39
N ILE A 452 40.40 7.88 -14.13
CA ILE A 452 39.06 7.39 -13.77
C ILE A 452 37.98 8.40 -14.19
N GLN A 453 38.17 9.69 -13.91
CA GLN A 453 37.23 10.73 -14.31
C GLN A 453 37.11 10.81 -15.84
N LYS A 454 38.23 10.79 -16.55
CA LYS A 454 38.29 10.77 -18.02
C LYS A 454 37.53 9.58 -18.61
N TYR A 455 37.68 8.40 -18.01
CA TYR A 455 36.95 7.20 -18.42
C TYR A 455 35.43 7.36 -18.26
N LEU A 456 34.97 7.79 -17.08
CA LEU A 456 33.54 7.95 -16.78
C LEU A 456 32.89 9.10 -17.56
N ARG A 457 33.66 10.11 -17.95
CA ARG A 457 33.23 11.22 -18.82
C ARG A 457 33.38 10.90 -20.32
N GLY A 458 33.84 9.70 -20.66
CA GLY A 458 34.03 9.27 -22.04
C GLY A 458 32.72 9.18 -22.83
N PRO A 459 32.79 9.17 -24.17
CA PRO A 459 31.62 9.23 -25.05
C PRO A 459 30.70 8.00 -24.94
N ASP A 460 31.18 6.89 -24.38
CA ASP A 460 30.39 5.68 -24.18
C ASP A 460 29.40 5.78 -23.02
N PHE A 461 29.58 6.74 -22.11
CA PHE A 461 28.73 6.92 -20.94
C PHE A 461 27.62 7.93 -21.20
N THR A 462 26.38 7.54 -20.90
CA THR A 462 25.19 8.36 -21.12
C THR A 462 24.54 8.75 -19.81
N TYR A 463 24.28 10.06 -19.65
CA TYR A 463 23.47 10.55 -18.55
C TYR A 463 21.98 10.32 -18.83
N ASN A 464 21.30 9.52 -17.99
CA ASN A 464 19.85 9.30 -18.06
C ASN A 464 19.25 9.05 -16.66
N LEU A 465 18.07 9.63 -16.41
CA LEU A 465 17.26 9.35 -15.21
C LEU A 465 16.50 8.02 -15.34
N GLU A 466 16.22 7.59 -16.58
CA GLU A 466 15.64 6.28 -16.89
C GLU A 466 16.77 5.24 -17.04
N LEU A 467 17.00 4.48 -15.98
CA LEU A 467 17.98 3.41 -15.96
C LEU A 467 17.46 2.15 -16.67
N PRO A 468 18.33 1.38 -17.35
CA PRO A 468 17.98 0.06 -17.86
C PRO A 468 17.52 -0.90 -16.75
N GLU A 469 16.73 -1.89 -17.13
CA GLU A 469 16.26 -2.91 -16.20
C GLU A 469 17.44 -3.73 -15.64
N ARG A 470 17.58 -3.72 -14.32
CA ARG A 470 18.64 -4.43 -13.62
C ARG A 470 18.18 -5.86 -13.28
N PRO A 471 18.89 -6.91 -13.73
CA PRO A 471 18.58 -8.28 -13.36
C PRO A 471 18.61 -8.48 -11.84
N GLU A 472 17.70 -9.32 -11.31
CA GLU A 472 17.65 -9.65 -9.89
C GLU A 472 19.01 -10.18 -9.39
N GLY A 473 19.44 -9.71 -8.22
CA GLY A 473 20.73 -10.10 -7.62
C GLY A 473 21.97 -9.49 -8.28
N ARG A 474 21.85 -8.70 -9.36
CA ARG A 474 23.00 -8.01 -9.96
C ARG A 474 23.36 -6.76 -9.18
N ASP A 475 24.63 -6.59 -8.85
CA ASP A 475 25.15 -5.37 -8.23
C ASP A 475 24.92 -4.12 -9.13
N PRO A 476 24.43 -2.99 -8.57
CA PRO A 476 24.10 -1.79 -9.34
C PRO A 476 25.32 -1.11 -10.01
N ILE A 477 26.52 -1.19 -9.41
CA ILE A 477 27.74 -0.62 -9.97
C ILE A 477 28.24 -1.47 -11.13
N VAL A 478 28.21 -2.80 -10.97
CA VAL A 478 28.52 -3.73 -12.06
C VAL A 478 27.55 -3.53 -13.23
N HIS A 479 26.26 -3.38 -12.95
CA HIS A 479 25.26 -3.12 -13.98
C HIS A 479 25.48 -1.78 -14.69
N PHE A 480 25.86 -0.74 -13.95
CA PHE A 480 26.20 0.56 -14.53
C PHE A 480 27.45 0.49 -15.41
N LEU A 481 28.52 -0.20 -14.99
CA LEU A 481 29.73 -0.38 -15.81
C LEU A 481 29.45 -1.14 -17.12
N GLN A 482 28.45 -2.03 -17.12
CA GLN A 482 28.03 -2.78 -18.30
C GLN A 482 27.14 -1.97 -19.24
N THR A 483 26.13 -1.30 -18.69
CA THR A 483 25.15 -0.53 -19.48
C THR A 483 25.68 0.84 -19.88
N LYS A 484 26.59 1.41 -19.09
CA LYS A 484 27.13 2.77 -19.20
C LYS A 484 26.06 3.87 -19.21
N VAL A 485 24.89 3.58 -18.65
CA VAL A 485 23.76 4.52 -18.53
C VAL A 485 23.47 4.76 -17.06
N GLY A 486 23.55 6.02 -16.63
CA GLY A 486 23.35 6.39 -15.23
C GLY A 486 23.04 7.87 -15.04
N TYR A 487 22.77 8.29 -13.82
CA TYR A 487 22.78 9.69 -13.43
C TYR A 487 23.84 9.91 -12.35
N CYS A 488 23.92 11.13 -11.79
CA CYS A 488 25.04 11.59 -10.93
C CYS A 488 25.43 10.59 -9.83
N GLN A 489 24.47 9.83 -9.32
CA GLN A 489 24.68 8.83 -8.30
C GLN A 489 25.55 7.66 -8.77
N GLN A 490 25.23 7.05 -9.90
CA GLN A 490 26.01 5.93 -10.43
C GLN A 490 27.43 6.40 -10.77
N PHE A 491 27.57 7.56 -11.42
CA PHE A 491 28.87 8.14 -11.74
C PHE A 491 29.73 8.39 -10.50
N ALA A 492 29.18 9.07 -9.48
CA ALA A 492 29.92 9.38 -8.25
C ALA A 492 30.30 8.13 -7.46
N ALA A 493 29.37 7.18 -7.32
CA ALA A 493 29.62 5.91 -6.62
C ALA A 493 30.66 5.06 -7.35
N THR A 494 30.56 4.94 -8.68
CA THR A 494 31.53 4.18 -9.48
C THR A 494 32.91 4.81 -9.43
N MET A 495 33.04 6.13 -9.56
CA MET A 495 34.35 6.80 -9.40
C MET A 495 34.96 6.53 -8.02
N THR A 496 34.15 6.61 -6.97
CA THR A 496 34.57 6.34 -5.60
C THR A 496 35.11 4.92 -5.45
N LEU A 497 34.37 3.92 -5.93
CA LEU A 497 34.79 2.52 -5.82
C LEU A 497 36.01 2.19 -6.68
N LEU A 498 36.12 2.77 -7.89
CA LEU A 498 37.31 2.64 -8.72
C LEU A 498 38.55 3.25 -8.05
N ALA A 499 38.40 4.41 -7.40
CA ALA A 499 39.48 5.06 -6.65
C ALA A 499 39.91 4.22 -5.44
N ARG A 500 38.94 3.68 -4.67
CA ARG A 500 39.20 2.78 -3.54
C ARG A 500 39.95 1.52 -3.97
N ALA A 501 39.60 0.94 -5.11
CA ALA A 501 40.29 -0.22 -5.68
C ALA A 501 41.75 0.06 -6.06
N ARG A 502 42.12 1.34 -6.24
CA ARG A 502 43.51 1.79 -6.45
C ARG A 502 44.18 2.33 -5.19
N GLY A 503 43.58 2.11 -4.02
CA GLY A 503 44.15 2.50 -2.73
C GLY A 503 43.97 3.98 -2.38
N ILE A 504 43.13 4.72 -3.12
CA ILE A 504 42.82 6.12 -2.84
C ILE A 504 41.59 6.17 -1.94
N PRO A 505 41.70 6.67 -0.69
CA PRO A 505 40.54 6.80 0.18
C PRO A 505 39.52 7.75 -0.46
N ALA A 506 38.28 7.31 -0.63
CA ALA A 506 37.26 8.05 -1.36
C ALA A 506 35.89 7.96 -0.68
N ARG A 507 35.03 8.95 -0.88
CA ARG A 507 33.65 9.01 -0.38
C ARG A 507 32.75 9.74 -1.36
N VAL A 508 31.43 9.61 -1.24
CA VAL A 508 30.47 10.38 -2.04
C VAL A 508 29.82 11.45 -1.18
N ALA A 509 29.90 12.71 -1.60
CA ALA A 509 29.15 13.79 -1.01
C ALA A 509 27.81 13.99 -1.74
N VAL A 510 26.81 14.42 -1.00
CA VAL A 510 25.43 14.63 -1.46
C VAL A 510 25.00 16.04 -1.07
N GLY A 511 24.34 16.73 -1.99
CA GLY A 511 23.80 18.05 -1.70
C GLY A 511 23.18 18.69 -2.92
N PHE A 512 23.48 19.97 -3.14
CA PHE A 512 22.94 20.74 -4.25
C PHE A 512 24.07 21.40 -5.04
N LEU A 513 23.91 21.44 -6.36
CA LEU A 513 24.71 22.31 -7.20
C LEU A 513 24.46 23.79 -6.84
N PRO A 514 25.37 24.69 -7.24
CA PRO A 514 25.28 26.11 -6.90
C PRO A 514 24.01 26.82 -7.37
N GLY A 515 23.22 26.18 -8.23
CA GLY A 515 21.99 26.73 -8.79
C GLY A 515 22.24 27.78 -9.87
N SER A 516 21.14 28.25 -10.47
CA SER A 516 21.17 29.27 -11.52
C SER A 516 21.45 30.66 -10.94
N SER A 517 22.14 31.51 -11.71
CA SER A 517 22.39 32.92 -11.36
C SER A 517 21.91 33.85 -12.46
N THR A 518 21.39 35.02 -12.07
CA THR A 518 21.03 36.10 -13.02
C THR A 518 22.10 37.19 -13.09
N ASN A 519 22.90 37.38 -12.05
CA ASN A 519 23.87 38.47 -11.93
C ASN A 519 25.25 38.02 -11.38
N GLY A 520 25.52 36.72 -11.35
CA GLY A 520 26.75 36.10 -10.85
C GLY A 520 26.76 35.85 -9.33
N ARG A 521 26.19 36.78 -8.55
CA ARG A 521 26.21 36.77 -7.08
C ARG A 521 24.99 36.09 -6.45
N ASP A 522 23.80 36.37 -6.98
CA ASP A 522 22.55 35.81 -6.47
C ASP A 522 22.31 34.45 -7.10
N ARG A 523 21.95 33.48 -6.26
CA ARG A 523 21.83 32.07 -6.63
C ARG A 523 20.48 31.53 -6.21
N ILE A 524 19.86 30.81 -7.13
CA ILE A 524 18.59 30.13 -6.92
C ILE A 524 18.82 28.64 -7.13
N VAL A 525 18.70 27.88 -6.05
CA VAL A 525 18.79 26.42 -6.03
C VAL A 525 17.39 25.84 -6.04
N ARG A 526 17.17 24.82 -6.86
CA ARG A 526 15.92 24.10 -7.03
C ARG A 526 16.08 22.64 -6.61
N ALA A 527 14.96 21.93 -6.48
CA ALA A 527 15.01 20.50 -6.22
C ALA A 527 15.76 19.73 -7.32
N SER A 528 15.64 20.18 -8.57
CA SER A 528 16.34 19.62 -9.73
C SER A 528 17.87 19.81 -9.70
N ASP A 529 18.36 20.68 -8.82
CA ASP A 529 19.80 20.93 -8.64
C ASP A 529 20.43 19.97 -7.61
N ALA A 530 19.66 19.02 -7.07
CA ALA A 530 20.19 17.96 -6.21
C ALA A 530 21.26 17.16 -6.96
N HIS A 531 22.40 16.91 -6.32
CA HIS A 531 23.55 16.31 -6.98
C HIS A 531 24.43 15.51 -6.01
N THR A 532 25.20 14.59 -6.59
CA THR A 532 26.19 13.75 -5.88
C THR A 532 27.51 13.84 -6.59
N TRP A 533 28.58 13.99 -5.83
CA TRP A 533 29.95 14.04 -6.36
C TRP A 533 30.90 13.22 -5.48
N PRO A 534 31.94 12.61 -6.06
CA PRO A 534 32.98 11.94 -5.30
C PRO A 534 33.98 12.93 -4.70
N GLU A 535 34.53 12.56 -3.55
CA GLU A 535 35.64 13.24 -2.89
C GLU A 535 36.72 12.21 -2.61
N LEU A 536 37.94 12.50 -3.06
CA LEU A 536 39.11 11.64 -2.91
C LEU A 536 40.09 12.33 -1.98
N TYR A 537 40.70 11.57 -1.07
CA TYR A 537 41.67 12.07 -0.13
C TYR A 537 43.08 11.94 -0.70
N PHE A 538 43.81 13.06 -0.78
CA PHE A 538 45.23 13.08 -1.10
C PHE A 538 46.04 13.55 0.10
N GLU A 539 47.14 12.87 0.36
CA GLU A 539 48.08 13.28 1.40
C GLU A 539 48.66 14.65 1.06
N GLY A 540 48.72 15.55 2.04
CA GLY A 540 49.16 16.94 1.84
C GLY A 540 48.08 17.90 1.30
N VAL A 541 47.00 17.43 0.66
CA VAL A 541 45.91 18.31 0.16
C VAL A 541 44.61 18.11 0.93
N GLY A 542 44.33 16.89 1.37
CA GLY A 542 43.09 16.49 2.03
C GLY A 542 42.00 16.04 1.05
N TRP A 543 40.75 16.13 1.50
CA TRP A 543 39.59 15.73 0.68
C TRP A 543 39.36 16.72 -0.47
N THR A 544 39.43 16.19 -1.68
CA THR A 544 39.39 16.93 -2.94
C THR A 544 38.23 16.43 -3.78
N ARG A 545 37.41 17.36 -4.32
CA ARG A 545 36.21 17.04 -5.11
C ARG A 545 36.57 16.61 -6.53
N PHE A 546 35.83 15.66 -7.08
CA PHE A 546 35.83 15.34 -8.52
C PHE A 546 34.41 15.40 -9.09
N GLU A 547 34.28 15.38 -10.42
CA GLU A 547 33.00 15.46 -11.12
C GLU A 547 32.96 14.50 -12.32
N PRO A 548 32.69 13.20 -12.10
CA PRO A 548 32.65 12.19 -13.15
C PRO A 548 31.39 12.28 -14.02
N THR A 549 30.39 13.08 -13.65
CA THR A 549 29.12 13.14 -14.38
C THR A 549 29.29 13.89 -15.73
N PRO A 550 29.04 13.25 -16.88
CA PRO A 550 29.21 13.90 -18.18
C PRO A 550 28.11 14.94 -18.49
N GLY A 551 28.44 15.91 -19.36
CA GLY A 551 27.47 16.84 -19.97
C GLY A 551 27.19 18.15 -19.22
N GLN A 552 26.17 18.89 -19.70
CA GLN A 552 25.84 20.26 -19.27
C GLN A 552 25.34 20.40 -17.81
N ARG A 553 24.98 19.30 -17.13
CA ARG A 553 24.56 19.35 -15.71
C ARG A 553 25.71 19.66 -14.76
N ALA A 554 26.94 19.33 -15.13
CA ALA A 554 28.15 19.50 -14.32
C ALA A 554 29.01 20.68 -14.83
N ALA A 555 28.46 21.90 -14.78
CA ALA A 555 29.05 23.07 -15.42
C ALA A 555 30.37 23.59 -14.78
N SER A 556 30.79 23.06 -13.63
CA SER A 556 32.05 23.43 -12.96
C SER A 556 32.84 22.18 -12.56
N VAL A 557 33.71 21.72 -13.46
CA VAL A 557 34.70 20.67 -13.18
C VAL A 557 35.95 21.34 -12.59
N PRO A 558 36.48 20.90 -11.43
CA PRO A 558 37.69 21.50 -10.87
C PRO A 558 38.91 21.37 -11.81
N GLY A 559 39.72 22.42 -11.93
CA GLY A 559 40.83 22.49 -12.90
C GLY A 559 41.90 21.41 -12.72
N TYR A 560 42.20 21.01 -11.48
CA TYR A 560 43.15 19.92 -11.18
C TYR A 560 42.66 18.53 -11.61
N SER A 561 41.36 18.38 -11.93
CA SER A 561 40.75 17.07 -12.23
C SER A 561 40.75 16.70 -13.71
N ILE A 562 41.34 17.55 -14.56
CA ILE A 562 41.42 17.41 -16.02
C ILE A 562 42.89 17.51 -16.44
N ASP A 563 43.35 16.59 -17.28
CA ASP A 563 44.71 16.62 -17.82
C ASP A 563 44.91 17.89 -18.69
N VAL A 564 45.97 18.65 -18.42
CA VAL A 564 46.25 19.96 -19.04
C VAL A 564 46.48 19.88 -20.56
N ASP A 565 46.72 18.68 -21.11
CA ASP A 565 46.83 18.47 -22.56
C ASP A 565 45.49 18.61 -23.33
N ASP A 566 44.32 18.55 -22.65
CA ASP A 566 42.99 18.73 -23.25
C ASP A 566 42.43 20.16 -23.10
N ALA A 567 43.16 21.08 -22.46
CA ALA A 567 42.69 22.43 -22.12
C ALA A 567 42.52 23.39 -23.33
N THR A 568 42.81 22.97 -24.56
CA THR A 568 42.76 23.84 -25.76
C THR A 568 41.38 23.85 -26.46
N SER A 569 40.36 23.14 -25.96
CA SER A 569 39.03 23.15 -26.60
C SER A 569 37.88 23.41 -25.63
N THR A 570 37.93 24.52 -24.89
CA THR A 570 36.70 25.08 -24.29
C THR A 570 36.64 26.60 -24.47
N ASP A 571 36.73 27.05 -25.72
CA ASP A 571 36.33 28.41 -26.06
C ASP A 571 34.82 28.48 -26.31
N THR A 572 34.19 29.36 -25.53
CA THR A 572 32.85 29.91 -25.66
C THR A 572 32.29 29.86 -27.08
N THR A 573 31.27 29.01 -27.32
CA THR A 573 30.30 29.26 -28.40
C THR A 573 28.89 29.12 -27.84
N SER A 574 28.28 30.28 -27.56
CA SER A 574 26.82 30.41 -27.50
C SER A 574 26.25 30.07 -28.86
N SER A 575 25.44 29.01 -28.94
CA SER A 575 24.57 28.76 -30.09
C SER A 575 23.15 28.53 -29.62
N THR A 576 22.35 29.59 -29.72
CA THR A 576 20.90 29.58 -29.81
C THR A 576 20.44 28.56 -30.85
N SER A 577 19.48 27.69 -30.51
CA SER A 577 18.66 26.96 -31.48
C SER A 577 17.28 26.68 -30.87
N GLU A 578 16.29 27.35 -31.47
CA GLU A 578 14.84 27.23 -31.30
C GLU A 578 14.32 25.84 -31.76
N PRO A 579 13.16 25.35 -31.28
CA PRO A 579 12.86 23.92 -31.27
C PRO A 579 12.37 23.43 -32.63
N THR A 580 12.92 22.32 -33.10
CA THR A 580 12.34 21.56 -34.23
C THR A 580 11.68 20.31 -33.70
N SER A 581 10.36 20.28 -33.80
CA SER A 581 9.54 19.08 -33.65
C SER A 581 9.87 18.06 -34.72
N SER A 582 10.02 16.79 -34.34
CA SER A 582 9.80 15.68 -35.27
C SER A 582 9.39 14.43 -34.50
N SER A 583 8.18 13.99 -34.83
CA SER A 583 7.57 12.72 -34.46
C SER A 583 8.36 11.54 -35.01
N SER A 584 8.38 10.44 -34.26
CA SER A 584 8.68 9.11 -34.80
C SER A 584 7.72 8.07 -34.24
N THR A 585 6.71 7.85 -35.08
CA THR A 585 5.88 6.67 -35.35
C THR A 585 6.37 5.32 -34.83
N SER A 586 5.44 4.58 -34.21
CA SER A 586 5.53 3.16 -33.87
C SER A 586 5.68 2.25 -35.08
N THR A 587 6.53 1.24 -34.97
CA THR A 587 6.40 -0.01 -35.73
C THR A 587 6.79 -1.19 -34.84
N SER A 588 5.82 -2.08 -34.64
CA SER A 588 6.02 -3.45 -34.15
C SER A 588 6.69 -4.28 -35.25
N PRO A 589 7.33 -5.41 -34.88
CA PRO A 589 7.14 -6.63 -35.65
C PRO A 589 6.75 -7.81 -34.77
N THR A 590 6.04 -8.75 -35.39
CA THR A 590 5.53 -10.00 -34.84
C THR A 590 6.27 -11.18 -35.50
N ASP A 591 6.73 -12.09 -34.63
CA ASP A 591 6.94 -13.55 -34.73
C ASP A 591 7.97 -14.26 -35.64
N GLU A 592 8.33 -15.44 -35.09
CA GLU A 592 9.09 -16.63 -35.55
C GLU A 592 10.64 -16.53 -35.53
N THR A 593 11.40 -17.44 -34.91
CA THR A 593 11.18 -18.86 -34.56
C THR A 593 12.04 -19.28 -33.35
N ALA A 594 11.50 -20.18 -32.53
CA ALA A 594 12.12 -20.79 -31.36
C ALA A 594 13.20 -21.85 -31.70
N VAL A 595 14.25 -21.91 -30.86
CA VAL A 595 15.13 -23.06 -30.67
C VAL A 595 15.34 -23.26 -29.16
N ALA A 596 14.85 -24.38 -28.62
CA ALA A 596 15.15 -24.93 -27.29
C ALA A 596 16.60 -25.49 -27.28
N ASP A 597 17.39 -25.52 -26.20
CA ASP A 597 17.24 -26.11 -24.84
C ASP A 597 18.56 -25.80 -24.06
N PRO A 598 18.82 -26.19 -22.78
CA PRO A 598 17.96 -26.86 -21.79
C PRO A 598 17.99 -26.27 -20.35
N ALA A 599 16.94 -26.63 -19.59
CA ALA A 599 16.94 -26.94 -18.15
C ALA A 599 17.48 -25.89 -17.14
N ALA A 600 16.71 -24.84 -16.91
CA ALA A 600 16.54 -24.31 -15.56
C ALA A 600 15.36 -25.04 -14.91
N THR A 601 15.59 -25.69 -13.77
CA THR A 601 14.56 -26.34 -12.96
C THR A 601 13.44 -25.34 -12.64
N ALA A 602 12.34 -25.43 -13.39
CA ALA A 602 11.10 -24.78 -13.04
C ALA A 602 10.63 -25.37 -11.71
N ASP A 603 10.64 -24.55 -10.68
CA ASP A 603 10.00 -24.89 -9.42
C ASP A 603 8.50 -25.07 -9.72
N THR A 604 8.04 -26.32 -9.75
CA THR A 604 6.65 -26.70 -10.04
C THR A 604 5.74 -26.35 -8.86
N GLY A 605 5.69 -25.07 -8.50
CA GLY A 605 4.70 -24.51 -7.59
C GLY A 605 3.33 -24.52 -8.26
N THR A 606 2.28 -24.87 -7.52
CA THR A 606 0.91 -24.75 -8.02
C THR A 606 0.62 -23.27 -8.31
N PRO A 607 0.17 -22.90 -9.52
CA PRO A 607 0.01 -21.49 -9.86
C PRO A 607 -1.07 -20.84 -8.98
N ARG A 608 -0.81 -19.61 -8.51
CA ARG A 608 -1.61 -18.92 -7.47
C ARG A 608 -3.11 -18.84 -7.76
N TRP A 609 -3.51 -18.83 -9.03
CA TRP A 609 -4.93 -18.83 -9.43
C TRP A 609 -5.67 -20.13 -9.04
N VAL A 610 -4.98 -21.26 -8.92
CA VAL A 610 -5.57 -22.53 -8.45
C VAL A 610 -6.05 -22.37 -7.01
N TRP A 611 -5.28 -21.69 -6.16
CA TRP A 611 -5.69 -21.40 -4.79
C TRP A 611 -6.89 -20.44 -4.73
N TRP A 612 -7.02 -19.51 -5.69
CA TRP A 612 -8.23 -18.68 -5.82
C TRP A 612 -9.46 -19.50 -6.20
N LEU A 613 -9.32 -20.45 -7.13
CA LEU A 613 -10.41 -21.36 -7.49
C LEU A 613 -10.80 -22.28 -6.36
N LEU A 614 -9.84 -22.79 -5.57
CA LEU A 614 -10.13 -23.58 -4.38
C LEU A 614 -10.87 -22.75 -3.31
N GLY A 615 -10.46 -21.49 -3.11
CA GLY A 615 -11.18 -20.56 -2.24
C GLY A 615 -12.62 -20.29 -2.72
N LEU A 616 -12.81 -20.08 -4.02
CA LEU A 616 -14.13 -19.89 -4.63
C LEU A 616 -15.00 -21.17 -4.55
N ALA A 617 -14.41 -22.34 -4.78
CA ALA A 617 -15.10 -23.62 -4.66
C ALA A 617 -15.53 -23.87 -3.20
N GLY A 618 -14.67 -23.56 -2.22
CA GLY A 618 -15.01 -23.61 -0.80
C GLY A 618 -16.17 -22.69 -0.44
N LEU A 619 -16.17 -21.46 -0.95
CA LEU A 619 -17.28 -20.51 -0.79
C LEU A 619 -18.60 -21.05 -1.36
N LEU A 620 -18.57 -21.55 -2.59
CA LEU A 620 -19.76 -22.12 -3.25
C LEU A 620 -20.28 -23.35 -2.52
N ALA A 621 -19.38 -24.21 -2.03
CA ALA A 621 -19.74 -25.36 -1.20
C ALA A 621 -20.46 -24.92 0.07
N VAL A 622 -19.93 -23.91 0.79
CA VAL A 622 -20.55 -23.38 2.03
C VAL A 622 -21.94 -22.79 1.77
N LEU A 623 -22.12 -22.04 0.67
CA LEU A 623 -23.41 -21.49 0.27
C LEU A 623 -24.41 -22.58 -0.17
N ALA A 624 -23.93 -23.68 -0.75
CA ALA A 624 -24.76 -24.79 -1.20
C ALA A 624 -25.21 -25.75 -0.09
N ILE A 625 -24.59 -25.72 1.10
CA ILE A 625 -24.93 -26.62 2.22
C ILE A 625 -26.40 -26.50 2.63
N LEU A 626 -26.90 -25.27 2.83
CA LEU A 626 -28.28 -25.04 3.29
C LEU A 626 -29.35 -25.55 2.30
N PRO A 627 -29.29 -25.23 0.99
CA PRO A 627 -30.25 -25.76 0.04
C PRO A 627 -30.12 -27.27 -0.14
N LEU A 628 -28.90 -27.82 -0.10
CA LEU A 628 -28.67 -29.27 -0.22
C LEU A 628 -29.26 -30.03 0.97
N THR A 629 -29.05 -29.55 2.21
CA THR A 629 -29.62 -30.22 3.40
C THR A 629 -31.13 -30.06 3.47
N GLY A 630 -31.68 -28.92 3.03
CA GLY A 630 -33.13 -28.75 2.89
C GLY A 630 -33.72 -29.71 1.88
N TRP A 631 -33.10 -29.86 0.70
CA TRP A 631 -33.53 -30.81 -0.33
C TRP A 631 -33.42 -32.26 0.14
N LEU A 632 -32.32 -32.65 0.80
CA LEU A 632 -32.15 -33.99 1.36
C LEU A 632 -33.17 -34.30 2.46
N ALA A 633 -33.46 -33.33 3.34
CA ALA A 633 -34.46 -33.48 4.38
C ALA A 633 -35.85 -33.68 3.79
N ARG A 634 -36.25 -32.86 2.81
CA ARG A 634 -37.52 -33.02 2.06
C ARG A 634 -37.61 -34.41 1.42
N ARG A 635 -36.55 -34.84 0.72
CA ARG A 635 -36.52 -36.16 0.06
C ARG A 635 -36.60 -37.31 1.06
N ARG A 636 -36.01 -37.16 2.25
CA ARG A 636 -36.05 -38.16 3.32
C ARG A 636 -37.43 -38.20 3.98
N GLU A 637 -38.03 -37.05 4.26
CA GLU A 637 -39.37 -36.96 4.86
C GLU A 637 -40.45 -37.51 3.93
N ARG A 638 -40.36 -37.26 2.62
CA ARG A 638 -41.29 -37.87 1.65
C ARG A 638 -41.18 -39.40 1.59
N ARG A 639 -39.98 -39.96 1.81
CA ARG A 639 -39.72 -41.41 1.75
C ARG A 639 -40.01 -42.18 3.03
N THR A 640 -40.15 -41.49 4.16
CA THR A 640 -40.29 -42.11 5.49
C THR A 640 -41.73 -42.06 6.01
N ALA A 641 -42.72 -41.81 5.15
CA ALA A 641 -44.13 -41.76 5.54
C ALA A 641 -44.63 -43.18 5.78
N ARG A 642 -45.21 -43.42 6.96
CA ARG A 642 -45.69 -44.75 7.35
C ARG A 642 -47.03 -45.09 6.71
N ASP A 643 -47.88 -44.09 6.52
CA ASP A 643 -49.20 -44.21 5.92
C ASP A 643 -49.53 -43.03 4.98
N SER A 644 -50.67 -43.12 4.30
CA SER A 644 -51.23 -42.11 3.40
C SER A 644 -51.56 -40.81 4.14
N ALA A 645 -52.03 -40.89 5.39
CA ALA A 645 -52.40 -39.73 6.21
C ALA A 645 -51.17 -38.88 6.60
N GLU A 646 -50.08 -39.53 7.02
CA GLU A 646 -48.81 -38.88 7.33
C GLU A 646 -48.17 -38.24 6.08
N ARG A 647 -48.39 -38.84 4.90
CA ARG A 647 -47.95 -38.26 3.62
C ARG A 647 -48.67 -36.93 3.33
N VAL A 648 -50.00 -36.90 3.43
CA VAL A 648 -50.80 -35.68 3.20
C VAL A 648 -50.42 -34.58 4.20
N GLU A 649 -50.21 -34.92 5.47
CA GLU A 649 -49.79 -33.95 6.51
C GLU A 649 -48.40 -33.37 6.21
N ARG A 650 -47.48 -34.15 5.62
CA ARG A 650 -46.16 -33.68 5.20
C ARG A 650 -46.24 -32.78 3.96
N GLU A 651 -47.03 -33.15 2.96
CA GLU A 651 -47.24 -32.32 1.76
C GLU A 651 -47.89 -30.96 2.11
N TRP A 652 -48.84 -30.94 3.06
CA TRP A 652 -49.39 -29.68 3.57
C TRP A 652 -48.35 -28.82 4.29
N ARG A 653 -47.54 -29.43 5.18
CA ARG A 653 -46.48 -28.70 5.89
C ARG A 653 -45.47 -28.14 4.89
N GLU A 654 -45.14 -28.91 3.87
CA GLU A 654 -44.25 -28.50 2.79
C GLU A 654 -44.84 -27.33 1.99
N LEU A 655 -46.12 -27.37 1.62
CA LEU A 655 -46.82 -26.25 0.99
C LEU A 655 -46.70 -24.97 1.84
N VAL A 656 -47.04 -25.06 3.13
CA VAL A 656 -47.00 -23.91 4.05
C VAL A 656 -45.58 -23.37 4.19
N THR A 657 -44.57 -24.24 4.36
CA THR A 657 -43.17 -23.81 4.47
C THR A 657 -42.67 -23.15 3.19
N GLN A 658 -42.97 -23.71 2.02
CA GLN A 658 -42.55 -23.16 0.74
C GLN A 658 -43.24 -21.83 0.42
N LEU A 659 -44.53 -21.70 0.77
CA LEU A 659 -45.24 -20.43 0.69
C LEU A 659 -44.64 -19.39 1.63
N ASP A 660 -44.26 -19.77 2.85
CA ASP A 660 -43.59 -18.87 3.79
C ASP A 660 -42.19 -18.44 3.28
N ASP A 661 -41.42 -19.35 2.67
CA ASP A 661 -40.15 -19.03 1.99
C ASP A 661 -40.34 -18.01 0.85
N LEU A 662 -41.50 -18.04 0.18
CA LEU A 662 -41.93 -17.07 -0.83
C LEU A 662 -42.60 -15.81 -0.22
N GLY A 663 -42.57 -15.67 1.11
CA GLY A 663 -43.07 -14.52 1.86
C GLY A 663 -44.59 -14.51 2.08
N VAL A 664 -45.27 -15.64 1.90
CA VAL A 664 -46.71 -15.84 2.15
C VAL A 664 -46.85 -16.54 3.51
N ARG A 665 -46.79 -15.75 4.59
CA ARG A 665 -46.86 -16.26 5.98
C ARG A 665 -48.29 -16.53 6.42
N THR A 666 -48.65 -17.80 6.56
CA THR A 666 -49.95 -18.17 7.14
C THR A 666 -50.05 -17.70 8.60
N PRO A 667 -51.24 -17.25 9.07
CA PRO A 667 -51.42 -16.82 10.44
C PRO A 667 -51.11 -17.94 11.44
N VAL A 668 -50.39 -17.61 12.51
CA VAL A 668 -50.04 -18.56 13.57
C VAL A 668 -51.31 -18.99 14.29
N GLY A 669 -51.53 -20.32 14.37
CA GLY A 669 -52.72 -20.90 15.02
C GLY A 669 -53.95 -21.07 14.12
N ALA A 670 -53.86 -20.77 12.81
CA ALA A 670 -54.96 -20.98 11.88
C ALA A 670 -55.29 -22.47 11.66
N THR A 671 -56.58 -22.80 11.57
CA THR A 671 -57.02 -24.13 11.12
C THR A 671 -56.70 -24.34 9.63
N PRO A 672 -56.63 -25.58 9.12
CA PRO A 672 -56.42 -25.85 7.69
C PRO A 672 -57.33 -25.05 6.75
N ARG A 673 -58.63 -24.98 7.05
CA ARG A 673 -59.60 -24.15 6.30
C ARG A 673 -59.31 -22.66 6.38
N GLN A 674 -58.94 -22.14 7.55
CA GLN A 674 -58.59 -20.72 7.70
C GLN A 674 -57.31 -20.39 6.93
N ALA A 675 -56.31 -21.28 6.98
CA ALA A 675 -55.07 -21.14 6.21
C ALA A 675 -55.33 -21.20 4.70
N GLY A 676 -56.13 -22.16 4.22
CA GLY A 676 -56.51 -22.26 2.80
C GLY A 676 -57.22 -21.01 2.29
N ARG A 677 -58.25 -20.53 2.99
CA ARG A 677 -58.94 -19.28 2.63
C ARG A 677 -58.01 -18.07 2.66
N TRP A 678 -57.13 -17.98 3.67
CA TRP A 678 -56.16 -16.90 3.76
C TRP A 678 -55.17 -16.92 2.59
N ILE A 679 -54.65 -18.10 2.22
CA ILE A 679 -53.75 -18.25 1.05
C ILE A 679 -54.47 -17.84 -0.23
N GLY A 680 -55.68 -18.37 -0.46
CA GLY A 680 -56.49 -18.06 -1.64
C GLY A 680 -56.76 -16.57 -1.80
N HIS A 681 -57.20 -15.92 -0.72
CA HIS A 681 -57.47 -14.48 -0.71
C HIS A 681 -56.20 -13.65 -0.86
N ARG A 682 -55.11 -13.98 -0.15
CA ARG A 682 -53.86 -13.22 -0.16
C ARG A 682 -53.15 -13.27 -1.50
N MET A 683 -53.30 -14.38 -2.24
CA MET A 683 -52.63 -14.64 -3.51
C MET A 683 -53.51 -14.38 -4.73
N HIS A 684 -54.79 -14.01 -4.55
CA HIS A 684 -55.76 -13.83 -5.63
C HIS A 684 -55.76 -15.02 -6.60
N LEU A 685 -55.87 -16.24 -6.07
CA LEU A 685 -55.83 -17.45 -6.89
C LEU A 685 -57.00 -17.47 -7.89
N GLU A 686 -56.71 -17.83 -9.14
CA GLU A 686 -57.71 -18.11 -10.16
C GLU A 686 -58.51 -19.37 -9.77
N GLU A 687 -59.78 -19.48 -10.20
CA GLU A 687 -60.68 -20.58 -9.79
C GLU A 687 -60.06 -21.99 -9.89
N PRO A 688 -59.37 -22.39 -10.98
CA PRO A 688 -58.82 -23.74 -11.09
C PRO A 688 -57.77 -24.06 -10.02
N LEU A 689 -57.02 -23.05 -9.56
CA LEU A 689 -55.99 -23.22 -8.53
C LEU A 689 -56.58 -23.12 -7.12
N GLN A 690 -57.67 -22.35 -6.96
CA GLN A 690 -58.45 -22.30 -5.73
C GLN A 690 -59.12 -23.64 -5.45
N GLU A 691 -59.68 -24.30 -6.47
CA GLU A 691 -60.26 -25.65 -6.35
C GLU A 691 -59.20 -26.69 -5.93
N GLN A 692 -57.99 -26.63 -6.50
CA GLN A 692 -56.87 -27.48 -6.10
C GLN A 692 -56.50 -27.26 -4.63
N LEU A 693 -56.41 -25.99 -4.19
CA LEU A 693 -56.12 -25.68 -2.79
C LEU A 693 -57.22 -26.20 -1.85
N ASP A 694 -58.48 -26.06 -2.24
CA ASP A 694 -59.62 -26.55 -1.46
C ASP A 694 -59.64 -28.09 -1.40
N HIS A 695 -59.23 -28.78 -2.47
CA HIS A 695 -59.06 -30.24 -2.49
C HIS A 695 -57.92 -30.71 -1.57
N VAL A 696 -56.76 -30.03 -1.58
CA VAL A 696 -55.65 -30.29 -0.66
C VAL A 696 -56.11 -30.14 0.80
N VAL A 697 -56.81 -29.05 1.13
CA VAL A 697 -57.32 -28.78 2.48
C VAL A 697 -58.35 -29.82 2.90
N ALA A 698 -59.29 -30.19 2.03
CA ALA A 698 -60.29 -31.21 2.32
C ALA A 698 -59.66 -32.61 2.52
N THR A 699 -58.61 -32.93 1.76
CA THR A 699 -57.87 -34.19 1.90
C THR A 699 -57.07 -34.23 3.19
N LEU A 700 -56.47 -33.11 3.61
CA LEU A 700 -55.81 -32.98 4.91
C LEU A 700 -56.79 -33.12 6.09
N GLU A 701 -57.97 -32.51 6.01
CA GLU A 701 -59.00 -32.69 7.03
C GLU A 701 -59.42 -34.15 7.12
N ARG A 702 -59.67 -34.82 5.99
CA ARG A 702 -59.93 -36.27 5.96
C ARG A 702 -58.78 -37.07 6.58
N ALA A 703 -57.53 -36.74 6.26
CA ALA A 703 -56.35 -37.42 6.79
C ALA A 703 -56.28 -37.37 8.33
N ARG A 704 -56.64 -36.23 8.94
CA ARG A 704 -56.62 -36.05 10.40
C ARG A 704 -57.72 -36.81 11.16
N TYR A 705 -58.78 -37.22 10.47
CA TYR A 705 -59.90 -37.98 11.04
C TYR A 705 -60.04 -39.40 10.48
N ALA A 706 -59.15 -39.81 9.57
CA ALA A 706 -59.17 -41.14 8.96
C ALA A 706 -58.75 -42.23 9.97
N ALA A 707 -59.26 -43.45 9.78
CA ALA A 707 -58.78 -44.61 10.53
C ALA A 707 -57.35 -44.97 10.08
N PRO A 708 -56.49 -45.47 10.99
CA PRO A 708 -55.14 -45.88 10.63
C PRO A 708 -55.13 -46.88 9.47
N GLY A 709 -54.38 -46.57 8.39
CA GLY A 709 -54.24 -47.44 7.21
C GLY A 709 -55.29 -47.25 6.10
N GLN A 710 -56.20 -46.27 6.20
CA GLN A 710 -57.08 -45.92 5.06
C GLN A 710 -56.30 -45.26 3.92
N ASP A 711 -56.50 -45.71 2.69
CA ASP A 711 -55.91 -45.05 1.51
C ASP A 711 -56.54 -43.67 1.27
N LEU A 712 -55.68 -42.67 1.01
CA LEU A 712 -56.06 -41.29 0.71
C LEU A 712 -55.45 -40.86 -0.63
N PRO A 713 -56.10 -39.93 -1.36
CA PRO A 713 -55.57 -39.39 -2.61
C PRO A 713 -54.18 -38.74 -2.44
N ASP A 714 -53.32 -38.91 -3.43
CA ASP A 714 -52.03 -38.22 -3.50
C ASP A 714 -52.24 -36.78 -3.99
N VAL A 715 -51.84 -35.82 -3.15
CA VAL A 715 -51.99 -34.38 -3.39
C VAL A 715 -50.68 -33.70 -3.82
N SER A 716 -49.59 -34.46 -3.99
CA SER A 716 -48.25 -33.91 -4.29
C SER A 716 -48.22 -33.07 -5.58
N HIS A 717 -48.90 -33.52 -6.64
CA HIS A 717 -48.96 -32.79 -7.91
C HIS A 717 -49.71 -31.45 -7.77
N GLU A 718 -50.77 -31.41 -6.97
CA GLU A 718 -51.53 -30.19 -6.70
C GLU A 718 -50.69 -29.18 -5.89
N VAL A 719 -49.97 -29.67 -4.86
CA VAL A 719 -49.04 -28.86 -4.06
C VAL A 719 -47.93 -28.28 -4.92
N ASP A 720 -47.29 -29.09 -5.78
CA ASP A 720 -46.21 -28.62 -6.66
C ASP A 720 -46.72 -27.59 -7.69
N ALA A 721 -47.93 -27.76 -8.23
CA ALA A 721 -48.56 -26.80 -9.12
C ALA A 721 -48.87 -25.46 -8.42
N LEU A 722 -49.44 -25.51 -7.21
CA LEU A 722 -49.73 -24.35 -6.35
C LEU A 722 -48.46 -23.56 -6.05
N VAL A 723 -47.41 -24.22 -5.56
CA VAL A 723 -46.11 -23.60 -5.30
C VAL A 723 -45.53 -23.02 -6.59
N GLY A 724 -45.52 -23.77 -7.69
CA GLY A 724 -44.98 -23.34 -8.97
C GLY A 724 -45.62 -22.05 -9.48
N ARG A 725 -46.95 -21.97 -9.42
CA ARG A 725 -47.72 -20.79 -9.80
C ARG A 725 -47.41 -19.62 -8.86
N VAL A 726 -47.45 -19.83 -7.55
CA VAL A 726 -47.13 -18.78 -6.57
C VAL A 726 -45.71 -18.27 -6.78
N ARG A 727 -44.71 -19.15 -6.94
CA ARG A 727 -43.32 -18.79 -7.23
C ARG A 727 -43.21 -17.92 -8.49
N SER A 728 -43.89 -18.30 -9.58
CA SER A 728 -43.87 -17.53 -10.84
C SER A 728 -44.42 -16.11 -10.70
N SER A 729 -45.40 -15.91 -9.82
CA SER A 729 -46.01 -14.60 -9.54
C SER A 729 -45.18 -13.70 -8.63
N ARG A 730 -44.13 -14.24 -7.98
CA ARG A 730 -43.26 -13.47 -7.07
C ARG A 730 -42.11 -12.78 -7.78
N GLN A 731 -41.59 -11.72 -7.17
CA GLN A 731 -40.37 -11.05 -7.60
C GLN A 731 -39.17 -12.03 -7.65
N ARG A 732 -38.28 -11.84 -8.62
CA ARG A 732 -37.05 -12.67 -8.80
C ARG A 732 -36.21 -12.77 -7.51
N SER A 733 -36.18 -11.71 -6.70
CA SER A 733 -35.47 -11.68 -5.41
C SER A 733 -36.05 -12.63 -4.35
N ALA A 734 -37.36 -12.87 -4.36
CA ALA A 734 -38.02 -13.83 -3.48
C ALA A 734 -37.84 -15.27 -3.99
N GLN A 735 -37.85 -15.47 -5.31
CA GLN A 735 -37.58 -16.77 -5.94
C GLN A 735 -36.17 -17.25 -5.60
N LEU A 736 -35.15 -16.42 -5.86
CA LEU A 736 -33.75 -16.73 -5.55
C LEU A 736 -33.53 -17.04 -4.06
N ARG A 737 -34.20 -16.29 -3.17
CA ARG A 737 -34.12 -16.55 -1.72
C ARG A 737 -34.72 -17.89 -1.32
N SER A 738 -35.89 -18.24 -1.87
CA SER A 738 -36.53 -19.54 -1.59
C SER A 738 -35.67 -20.73 -2.01
N ILE A 739 -34.80 -20.52 -3.01
CA ILE A 739 -33.85 -21.53 -3.51
C ILE A 739 -32.58 -21.54 -2.66
N LEU A 740 -31.98 -20.38 -2.40
CA LEU A 740 -30.69 -20.27 -1.70
C LEU A 740 -30.82 -20.49 -0.19
N TRP A 741 -31.98 -20.19 0.40
CA TRP A 741 -32.19 -20.17 1.85
C TRP A 741 -33.51 -20.82 2.29
N PRO A 742 -33.72 -22.11 1.97
CA PRO A 742 -34.95 -22.80 2.36
C PRO A 742 -34.99 -22.99 3.88
N ARG A 743 -36.14 -22.69 4.50
CA ARG A 743 -36.32 -22.84 5.96
C ARG A 743 -36.08 -24.25 6.45
N ASP A 744 -36.49 -25.26 5.69
CA ASP A 744 -36.27 -26.66 6.05
C ASP A 744 -34.76 -26.96 6.22
N GLY A 745 -33.91 -26.37 5.38
CA GLY A 745 -32.46 -26.50 5.51
C GLY A 745 -31.94 -25.86 6.79
N VAL A 746 -32.44 -24.68 7.14
CA VAL A 746 -32.07 -23.96 8.37
C VAL A 746 -32.52 -24.72 9.62
N ASP A 747 -33.72 -25.27 9.63
CA ASP A 747 -34.29 -25.95 10.79
C ASP A 747 -33.62 -27.29 11.08
N VAL A 748 -33.24 -28.05 10.04
CA VAL A 748 -32.44 -29.27 10.16
C VAL A 748 -31.13 -28.98 10.89
N TRP A 749 -30.41 -27.93 10.48
CA TRP A 749 -29.15 -27.56 11.12
C TRP A 749 -29.32 -27.01 12.53
N ARG A 750 -30.36 -26.20 12.79
CA ARG A 750 -30.67 -25.74 14.16
C ARG A 750 -31.02 -26.88 15.09
N SER A 751 -31.69 -27.93 14.59
CA SER A 751 -32.00 -29.13 15.37
C SER A 751 -30.72 -29.92 15.70
N TRP A 752 -29.79 -30.04 14.74
CA TRP A 752 -28.48 -30.64 14.96
C TRP A 752 -27.63 -29.86 15.96
N GLY A 753 -27.59 -28.53 15.85
CA GLY A 753 -26.86 -27.66 16.78
C GLY A 753 -27.37 -27.80 18.22
N ARG A 754 -28.69 -27.89 18.40
CA ARG A 754 -29.30 -28.19 19.72
C ARG A 754 -28.90 -29.58 20.21
N ALA A 755 -29.00 -30.61 19.39
CA ALA A 755 -28.64 -31.99 19.76
C ALA A 755 -27.15 -32.16 20.12
N VAL A 756 -26.24 -31.40 19.49
CA VAL A 756 -24.81 -31.39 19.82
C VAL A 756 -24.56 -30.68 21.15
N LEU A 757 -25.22 -29.53 21.38
CA LEU A 757 -25.12 -28.78 22.63
C LEU A 757 -25.69 -29.56 23.81
N ASP A 758 -26.77 -30.31 23.62
CA ASP A 758 -27.41 -31.14 24.66
C ASP A 758 -26.56 -32.39 25.01
N ARG A 759 -25.62 -32.78 24.14
CA ARG A 759 -24.68 -33.89 24.37
C ARG A 759 -23.39 -33.48 25.09
N LEU A 760 -23.14 -32.19 25.32
CA LEU A 760 -21.98 -31.74 26.09
C LEU A 760 -22.25 -31.95 27.59
N PRO A 761 -21.47 -32.81 28.28
CA PRO A 761 -21.66 -33.07 29.70
C PRO A 761 -21.26 -31.82 30.50
N GLY A 762 -22.26 -31.10 31.05
CA GLY A 762 -21.97 -29.94 31.90
C GLY A 762 -23.06 -28.89 32.09
N ARG A 763 -24.34 -29.18 31.81
CA ARG A 763 -25.44 -28.29 32.18
C ARG A 763 -26.53 -29.04 32.96
N LYS A 764 -26.30 -29.13 34.27
CA LYS A 764 -27.37 -28.98 35.26
C LYS A 764 -27.25 -27.59 35.86
#